data_AF-A0AAV2GZ88-F1
#
_entry.id   AF-A0AAV2GZ88-F1
#
_cell.length_a   1.000
_cell.length_b   1.000
_cell.length_c   1.000
_cell.angle_alpha   90.00
_cell.angle_beta   90.00
_cell.angle_gamma   90.00
#
_symmetry.space_group_name_H-M   'P 1'
#
loop_
_entity.id
_entity.type
_entity.pdbx_description
1 polymer ?
#
loop_
_entity_poly.entity_id
_entity_poly.type
_entity_poly.pdbx_seq_one_letter_code
_entity_poly.pdbx_strand_id
1 'polypeptide(L)'
;MAASSSFESAIQEDSSDVNVWLKEAHDGSEKHQLLIGLHYLKLAELGVNKEENANNAVTWLIAASKQGNSEANEKLKHCVETNLGLNEKNKNDVTWCLTTSVSEKKIRFAARSLFLKLSNAHKKALSEQEYIEAINNLSSISEREKKLLLAAGKKIGSTIGENDFVKTVSKKIQGTLTWTTDEIGETSAAYDSAGIVKKVFVYPRQTASIVFDRGLEYASKEGLSLILSLIPTNQIYLLAMILIYSYLTPGFFLLFLPLLAFYISLFVMVVATLQMFYKKRKQKESTTLVSMLQEQFQVDIDVESTESQYLWNSLTPYLVYFVALPIMVASFSLANKNYIPGGELFVVSLIMTGFCFLGLSDSYDIHTLLALSAHAFASLPVFIKNIPKIPIISSFVGLITNPYLSLELGLGVSFNLSLPSIVHMLIPLLLLRMAMKGSWSGAYRILIPHLVCYFWFSVSITMFPFTTWRSLARATFGYIMLPAAIPISFLLAILGFFYFIYKLLQTQMIGKLLITAMLFAVPVVLTQTKSLFGKKDKNTSAKSKRVQKILMISFAVLGVLPLLFVRIPTLSKAKHFELSWESYRAICIPAENDIWAPYQIRCRDFIGTKVNWKGAVKQVKITKSENTAESVIKSLPTILSDPLYCIYGDRISDCNEASMPTTAFKHCQIVKEMKQTCHLRSHDQFTFSLSMQVEDVQVDLEAGPNFKGQLMALKPNDELEFSGSLVDVGTPIPNLRLRSLNCTSRELPIMMDLSEDVDEDTVYKMLNEAFALTFNFGLFPVFIYSPH
;
A
#
# COMPACT_ATOMS: atom_id res chain seq x y z
N MET A 1 -56.95 29.75 55.20
CA MET A 1 -57.63 28.51 55.64
C MET A 1 -58.38 27.81 54.51
N ALA A 2 -59.14 28.48 53.63
CA ALA A 2 -59.76 27.82 52.47
C ALA A 2 -58.76 27.30 51.40
N ALA A 3 -57.61 27.96 51.24
CA ALA A 3 -56.55 27.52 50.31
C ALA A 3 -55.66 26.39 50.88
N SER A 4 -55.62 26.21 52.21
CA SER A 4 -54.88 25.09 52.82
C SER A 4 -55.70 23.80 52.79
N SER A 5 -57.02 23.88 52.96
CA SER A 5 -57.90 22.70 52.88
C SER A 5 -58.06 22.16 51.45
N SER A 6 -58.03 23.02 50.42
CA SER A 6 -58.00 22.58 49.02
C SER A 6 -56.65 22.02 48.59
N PHE A 7 -55.57 22.42 49.27
CA PHE A 7 -54.21 21.93 49.04
C PHE A 7 -53.98 20.59 49.75
N GLU A 8 -54.46 20.44 50.98
CA GLU A 8 -54.46 19.15 51.70
C GLU A 8 -55.37 18.12 51.05
N SER A 9 -56.54 18.51 50.49
CA SER A 9 -57.41 17.59 49.74
C SER A 9 -56.81 17.17 48.40
N ALA A 10 -56.08 18.06 47.71
CA ALA A 10 -55.35 17.73 46.48
C ALA A 10 -54.15 16.81 46.74
N ILE A 11 -53.46 16.99 47.88
CA ILE A 11 -52.39 16.08 48.33
C ILE A 11 -52.95 14.70 48.73
N GLN A 12 -54.17 14.63 49.26
CA GLN A 12 -54.80 13.37 49.66
C GLN A 12 -55.26 12.51 48.47
N GLU A 13 -55.83 13.10 47.42
CA GLU A 13 -56.13 12.40 46.15
C GLU A 13 -54.85 12.02 45.39
N ASP A 14 -53.81 12.86 45.38
CA ASP A 14 -52.49 12.51 44.82
C ASP A 14 -51.81 11.38 45.62
N SER A 15 -52.10 11.21 46.92
CA SER A 15 -51.36 10.25 47.76
C SER A 15 -51.62 8.77 47.42
N SER A 16 -52.83 8.40 46.97
CA SER A 16 -53.09 7.00 46.58
C SER A 16 -52.38 6.64 45.29
N ASP A 17 -52.38 7.54 44.31
CA ASP A 17 -51.73 7.34 43.01
C ASP A 17 -50.21 7.40 43.14
N VAL A 18 -49.67 8.31 43.97
CA VAL A 18 -48.23 8.39 44.28
C VAL A 18 -47.74 7.12 44.97
N ASN A 19 -48.52 6.51 45.86
CA ASN A 19 -48.15 5.24 46.49
C ASN A 19 -48.11 4.08 45.49
N VAL A 20 -49.04 4.06 44.53
CA VAL A 20 -49.02 3.09 43.42
C VAL A 20 -47.80 3.34 42.53
N TRP A 21 -47.53 4.60 42.16
CA TRP A 21 -46.36 4.96 41.36
C TRP A 21 -45.05 4.63 42.06
N LEU A 22 -44.94 4.86 43.37
CA LEU A 22 -43.75 4.50 44.14
C LEU A 22 -43.51 3.00 44.12
N LYS A 23 -44.57 2.20 44.31
CA LYS A 23 -44.46 0.74 44.25
C LYS A 23 -43.98 0.28 42.88
N GLU A 24 -44.64 0.72 41.81
CA GLU A 24 -44.28 0.36 40.44
C GLU A 24 -42.90 0.92 40.02
N ALA A 25 -42.49 2.08 40.53
CA ALA A 25 -41.18 2.67 40.30
C ALA A 25 -40.07 1.87 41.00
N HIS A 26 -40.34 1.39 42.22
CA HIS A 26 -39.46 0.46 42.95
C HIS A 26 -39.37 -0.91 42.25
N ASP A 27 -40.46 -1.37 41.64
CA ASP A 27 -40.50 -2.57 40.82
C ASP A 27 -39.80 -2.39 39.46
N GLY A 28 -39.31 -1.17 39.16
CA GLY A 28 -38.42 -0.89 38.04
C GLY A 28 -39.10 -0.28 36.82
N SER A 29 -40.38 0.09 36.90
CA SER A 29 -41.13 0.63 35.76
C SER A 29 -40.60 2.00 35.32
N GLU A 30 -40.05 2.09 34.09
CA GLU A 30 -39.53 3.33 33.49
C GLU A 30 -40.54 4.49 33.60
N LYS A 31 -41.80 4.22 33.22
CA LYS A 31 -42.88 5.21 33.21
C LYS A 31 -43.16 5.75 34.62
N HIS A 32 -43.25 4.87 35.61
CA HIS A 32 -43.55 5.28 36.98
C HIS A 32 -42.36 5.96 37.67
N GLN A 33 -41.11 5.58 37.31
CA GLN A 33 -39.91 6.29 37.73
C GLN A 33 -39.86 7.73 37.19
N LEU A 34 -40.30 7.94 35.95
CA LEU A 34 -40.46 9.29 35.39
C LEU A 34 -41.56 10.06 36.14
N LEU A 35 -42.74 9.48 36.32
CA LEU A 35 -43.88 10.14 36.98
C LEU A 35 -43.55 10.58 38.41
N ILE A 36 -42.90 9.71 39.19
CA ILE A 36 -42.50 10.05 40.56
C ILE A 36 -41.38 11.10 40.58
N GLY A 37 -40.43 11.03 39.63
CA GLY A 37 -39.40 12.04 39.45
C GLY A 37 -39.97 13.43 39.12
N LEU A 38 -40.98 13.48 38.25
CA LEU A 38 -41.72 14.70 37.90
C LEU A 38 -42.51 15.24 39.10
N HIS A 39 -43.15 14.37 39.87
CA HIS A 39 -43.90 14.76 41.08
C HIS A 39 -42.97 15.43 42.12
N TYR A 40 -41.84 14.80 42.44
CA TYR A 40 -40.85 15.39 43.35
C TYR A 40 -40.23 16.67 42.80
N LEU A 41 -39.97 16.76 41.49
CA LEU A 41 -39.44 17.96 40.86
C LEU A 41 -40.41 19.13 41.03
N LYS A 42 -41.71 18.90 40.80
CA LYS A 42 -42.77 19.89 40.98
C LYS A 42 -42.89 20.35 42.44
N LEU A 43 -42.82 19.43 43.41
CA LEU A 43 -42.82 19.79 44.83
C LEU A 43 -41.63 20.68 45.21
N ALA A 44 -40.46 20.41 44.64
CA ALA A 44 -39.25 21.22 44.85
C ALA A 44 -39.37 22.62 44.22
N GLU A 45 -39.95 22.72 43.02
CA GLU A 45 -40.24 24.00 42.36
C GLU A 45 -41.26 24.86 43.14
N LEU A 46 -42.23 24.22 43.80
CA LEU A 46 -43.20 24.86 44.69
C LEU A 46 -42.63 25.22 46.07
N GLY A 47 -41.38 24.85 46.37
CA GLY A 47 -40.70 25.19 47.62
C GLY A 47 -40.99 24.27 48.81
N VAL A 48 -41.77 23.21 48.62
CA VAL A 48 -42.07 22.22 49.68
C VAL A 48 -40.87 21.29 49.84
N ASN A 49 -40.23 21.27 51.02
CA ASN A 49 -39.03 20.48 51.31
C ASN A 49 -38.01 20.49 50.16
N LYS A 50 -37.72 21.70 49.66
CA LYS A 50 -37.06 21.95 48.38
C LYS A 50 -35.81 21.09 48.13
N GLU A 51 -34.90 21.01 49.10
CA GLU A 51 -33.64 20.25 48.93
C GLU A 51 -33.85 18.73 48.87
N GLU A 52 -34.71 18.19 49.73
CA GLU A 52 -35.01 16.76 49.80
C GLU A 52 -35.76 16.29 48.55
N ASN A 53 -36.81 17.02 48.19
CA ASN A 53 -37.61 16.73 47.00
C ASN A 53 -36.81 16.90 45.72
N ALA A 54 -35.93 17.91 45.62
CA ALA A 54 -35.05 18.07 44.46
C ALA A 54 -34.05 16.91 44.34
N ASN A 55 -33.48 16.44 45.45
CA ASN A 55 -32.56 15.29 45.43
C ASN A 55 -33.30 13.99 45.07
N ASN A 56 -34.50 13.78 45.60
CA ASN A 56 -35.34 12.62 45.25
C ASN A 56 -35.77 12.66 43.78
N ALA A 57 -36.15 13.84 43.27
CA ALA A 57 -36.46 14.05 41.87
C ALA A 57 -35.30 13.64 40.96
N VAL A 58 -34.10 14.16 41.23
CA VAL A 58 -32.90 13.82 40.46
C VAL A 58 -32.59 12.32 40.54
N THR A 59 -32.77 11.70 41.70
CA THR A 59 -32.54 10.25 41.89
C THR A 59 -33.46 9.40 41.00
N TRP A 60 -34.76 9.72 40.99
CA TRP A 60 -35.74 9.00 40.15
C TRP A 60 -35.59 9.31 38.67
N LEU A 61 -35.29 10.56 38.31
CA LEU A 61 -35.00 10.96 36.93
C LEU A 61 -33.73 10.28 36.39
N ILE A 62 -32.69 10.09 37.22
CA ILE A 62 -31.51 9.27 36.86
C ILE A 62 -31.92 7.83 36.58
N ALA A 63 -32.80 7.25 37.40
CA ALA A 63 -33.27 5.87 37.22
C ALA A 63 -34.01 5.72 35.89
N ALA A 64 -34.98 6.59 35.60
CA ALA A 64 -35.72 6.60 34.33
C ALA A 64 -34.80 6.88 33.13
N SER A 65 -33.88 7.85 33.25
CA SER A 65 -32.88 8.15 32.22
C SER A 65 -32.00 6.94 31.91
N LYS A 66 -31.53 6.21 32.93
CA LYS A 66 -30.69 5.01 32.77
C LYS A 66 -31.38 3.91 31.96
N GLN A 67 -32.72 3.89 31.90
CA GLN A 67 -33.49 2.98 31.04
C GLN A 67 -33.64 3.48 29.60
N GLY A 68 -33.25 4.73 29.31
CA GLY A 68 -33.35 5.35 28.00
C GLY A 68 -34.51 6.34 27.82
N ASN A 69 -35.14 6.79 28.91
CA ASN A 69 -36.23 7.75 28.83
C ASN A 69 -35.73 9.14 28.36
N SER A 70 -36.25 9.64 27.23
CA SER A 70 -35.84 10.94 26.67
C SER A 70 -36.36 12.13 27.49
N GLU A 71 -37.59 12.04 28.03
CA GLU A 71 -38.19 13.10 28.85
C GLU A 71 -37.43 13.27 30.17
N ALA A 72 -37.03 12.16 30.80
CA ALA A 72 -36.17 12.20 31.97
C ALA A 72 -34.83 12.92 31.70
N ASN A 73 -34.24 12.77 30.51
CA ASN A 73 -33.02 13.49 30.14
C ASN A 73 -33.25 15.00 30.02
N GLU A 74 -34.38 15.40 29.45
CA GLU A 74 -34.74 16.81 29.35
C GLU A 74 -34.93 17.43 30.74
N LYS A 75 -35.60 16.72 31.65
CA LYS A 75 -35.76 17.17 33.04
C LYS A 75 -34.44 17.18 33.82
N LEU A 76 -33.55 16.21 33.60
CA LEU A 76 -32.20 16.25 34.18
C LEU A 76 -31.39 17.44 33.65
N LYS A 77 -31.53 17.76 32.36
CA LYS A 77 -30.89 18.96 31.79
C LYS A 77 -31.41 20.23 32.44
N HIS A 78 -32.73 20.33 32.65
CA HIS A 78 -33.33 21.43 33.41
C HIS A 78 -32.79 21.53 34.84
N CYS A 79 -32.66 20.40 35.55
CA CYS A 79 -32.06 20.37 36.89
C CYS A 79 -30.61 20.88 36.90
N VAL A 80 -29.84 20.61 35.83
CA VAL A 80 -28.47 21.13 35.68
C VAL A 80 -28.44 22.62 35.42
N GLU A 81 -29.32 23.12 34.53
CA GLU A 81 -29.41 24.56 34.21
C GLU A 81 -29.86 25.41 35.41
N THR A 82 -30.73 24.86 36.25
CA THR A 82 -31.27 25.52 37.45
C THR A 82 -30.49 25.21 38.72
N ASN A 83 -29.48 24.33 38.66
CA ASN A 83 -28.73 23.80 39.79
C ASN A 83 -29.64 23.23 40.90
N LEU A 84 -30.74 22.58 40.51
CA LEU A 84 -31.76 22.04 41.41
C LEU A 84 -31.48 20.55 41.69
N GLY A 85 -31.28 20.17 42.95
CA GLY A 85 -31.15 18.77 43.38
C GLY A 85 -29.80 18.10 43.07
N LEU A 86 -28.82 18.86 42.58
CA LEU A 86 -27.47 18.36 42.31
C LEU A 86 -26.61 18.31 43.59
N ASN A 87 -25.87 17.21 43.76
CA ASN A 87 -24.90 17.02 44.83
C ASN A 87 -23.68 16.23 44.33
N GLU A 88 -22.61 16.17 45.13
CA GLU A 88 -21.37 15.46 44.76
C GLU A 88 -21.58 13.96 44.47
N LYS A 89 -22.65 13.34 45.00
CA LYS A 89 -22.94 11.92 44.78
C LYS A 89 -23.63 11.66 43.45
N ASN A 90 -24.57 12.52 43.03
CA ASN A 90 -25.38 12.32 41.83
C ASN A 90 -24.79 12.98 40.58
N LYS A 91 -23.88 13.96 40.73
CA LYS A 91 -23.29 14.73 39.63
C LYS A 91 -22.69 13.87 38.51
N ASN A 92 -21.97 12.80 38.86
CA ASN A 92 -21.37 11.90 37.87
C ASN A 92 -22.43 11.11 37.09
N ASP A 93 -23.49 10.66 37.78
CA ASP A 93 -24.60 9.94 37.16
C ASP A 93 -25.43 10.86 36.25
N VAL A 94 -25.69 12.10 36.66
CA VAL A 94 -26.37 13.10 35.83
C VAL A 94 -25.53 13.42 34.59
N THR A 95 -24.22 13.65 34.77
CA THR A 95 -23.31 13.89 33.65
C THR A 95 -23.32 12.71 32.67
N TRP A 96 -23.20 11.49 33.19
CA TRP A 96 -23.26 10.28 32.37
C TRP A 96 -24.60 10.15 31.62
N CYS A 97 -25.72 10.47 32.29
CA CYS A 97 -27.04 10.49 31.65
C CYS A 97 -27.09 11.51 30.51
N LEU A 98 -26.54 12.70 30.67
CA LEU A 98 -26.61 13.74 29.63
C LEU A 98 -25.64 13.51 28.47
N THR A 99 -24.51 12.82 28.70
CA THR A 99 -23.50 12.56 27.65
C THR A 99 -23.74 11.26 26.87
N THR A 100 -24.47 10.30 27.44
CA THR A 100 -24.66 8.96 26.85
C THR A 100 -25.87 8.94 25.92
N SER A 101 -25.76 8.32 24.74
CA SER A 101 -26.89 8.22 23.80
C SER A 101 -28.04 7.36 24.35
N VAL A 102 -29.27 7.67 23.94
CA VAL A 102 -30.47 6.89 24.35
C VAL A 102 -30.31 5.41 24.01
N SER A 103 -29.81 5.09 22.82
CA SER A 103 -29.55 3.70 22.39
C SER A 103 -28.54 2.99 23.30
N GLU A 104 -27.44 3.65 23.67
CA GLU A 104 -26.45 3.07 24.59
C GLU A 104 -27.03 2.81 25.98
N LYS A 105 -27.88 3.70 26.50
CA LYS A 105 -28.54 3.51 27.80
C LYS A 105 -29.45 2.29 27.76
N LYS A 106 -30.28 2.16 26.74
CA LYS A 106 -31.17 0.99 26.52
C LYS A 106 -30.37 -0.31 26.42
N ILE A 107 -29.25 -0.32 25.69
CA ILE A 107 -28.35 -1.48 25.60
C ILE A 107 -27.77 -1.84 26.97
N ARG A 108 -27.25 -0.85 27.71
CA ARG A 108 -26.66 -1.09 29.04
C ARG A 108 -27.71 -1.56 30.05
N PHE A 109 -28.93 -1.03 29.98
CA PHE A 109 -30.06 -1.49 30.79
C PHE A 109 -30.42 -2.94 30.48
N ALA A 110 -30.59 -3.30 29.20
CA ALA A 110 -30.88 -4.67 28.80
C ALA A 110 -29.76 -5.65 29.19
N ALA A 111 -28.49 -5.26 29.01
CA ALA A 111 -27.34 -6.07 29.44
C ALA A 111 -27.29 -6.24 30.97
N ARG A 112 -27.65 -5.21 31.73
CA ARG A 112 -27.74 -5.27 33.19
C ARG A 112 -28.84 -6.24 33.64
N SER A 113 -30.03 -6.14 33.04
CA SER A 113 -31.14 -7.05 33.30
C SER A 113 -30.79 -8.50 32.96
N LEU A 114 -30.03 -8.73 31.90
CA LEU A 114 -29.50 -10.05 31.57
C LEU A 114 -28.56 -10.57 32.65
N PHE A 115 -27.61 -9.75 33.12
CA PHE A 115 -26.71 -10.17 34.19
C PHE A 115 -27.45 -10.49 35.49
N LEU A 116 -28.45 -9.68 35.86
CA LEU A 116 -29.27 -9.93 37.05
C LEU A 116 -30.03 -11.27 36.93
N LYS A 117 -30.58 -11.58 35.75
CA LYS A 117 -31.20 -12.87 35.45
C LYS A 117 -30.21 -14.04 35.58
N LEU A 118 -28.98 -13.88 35.09
CA LEU A 118 -27.91 -14.90 35.21
C LEU A 118 -27.46 -15.11 36.66
N SER A 119 -27.43 -14.04 37.46
CA SER A 119 -26.96 -14.06 38.86
C SER A 119 -28.02 -14.48 39.88
N ASN A 120 -29.22 -14.89 39.42
CA ASN A 120 -30.41 -15.12 40.26
C ASN A 120 -30.72 -13.93 41.20
N ALA A 121 -30.49 -12.70 40.74
CA ALA A 121 -30.73 -11.43 41.47
C ALA A 121 -30.03 -11.25 42.84
N HIS A 122 -29.11 -12.14 43.23
CA HIS A 122 -28.52 -12.11 44.58
C HIS A 122 -26.98 -12.01 44.60
N LYS A 123 -26.29 -12.32 43.49
CA LYS A 123 -24.82 -12.29 43.43
C LYS A 123 -24.29 -11.05 42.70
N LYS A 124 -23.41 -10.30 43.35
CA LYS A 124 -22.70 -9.14 42.75
C LYS A 124 -21.67 -9.54 41.67
N ALA A 125 -21.18 -10.78 41.74
CA ALA A 125 -20.24 -11.34 40.79
C ALA A 125 -20.45 -12.86 40.67
N LEU A 126 -20.21 -13.39 39.47
CA LEU A 126 -20.27 -14.82 39.16
C LEU A 126 -18.84 -15.34 38.91
N SER A 127 -18.55 -16.56 39.37
CA SER A 127 -17.37 -17.29 38.90
C SER A 127 -17.55 -17.76 37.46
N GLU A 128 -16.46 -18.04 36.76
CA GLU A 128 -16.50 -18.53 35.37
C GLU A 128 -17.39 -19.78 35.20
N GLN A 129 -17.32 -20.74 36.13
CA GLN A 129 -18.12 -21.97 36.08
C GLN A 129 -19.61 -21.69 36.28
N GLU A 130 -19.97 -20.89 37.29
CA GLU A 130 -21.37 -20.49 37.55
C GLU A 130 -21.96 -19.71 36.37
N TYR A 131 -21.16 -18.88 35.71
CA TYR A 131 -21.58 -18.12 34.54
C TYR A 131 -21.85 -19.03 33.33
N ILE A 132 -20.97 -20.00 33.06
CA ILE A 132 -21.15 -20.97 31.98
C ILE A 132 -22.42 -21.80 32.23
N GLU A 133 -22.64 -22.27 33.46
CA GLU A 133 -23.83 -23.02 33.84
C GLU A 133 -25.10 -22.18 33.68
N ALA A 134 -25.08 -20.93 34.13
CA ALA A 134 -26.21 -20.00 33.98
C ALA A 134 -26.59 -19.74 32.52
N ILE A 135 -25.60 -19.61 31.61
CA ILE A 135 -25.85 -19.45 30.18
C ILE A 135 -26.46 -20.73 29.58
N ASN A 136 -25.93 -21.90 29.95
CA ASN A 136 -26.41 -23.17 29.41
C ASN A 136 -27.87 -23.45 29.79
N ASN A 137 -28.28 -22.99 30.98
CA ASN A 137 -29.65 -23.12 31.50
C ASN A 137 -30.67 -22.16 30.84
N LEU A 138 -30.24 -21.22 30.00
CA LEU A 138 -31.16 -20.38 29.23
C LEU A 138 -31.78 -21.19 28.09
N SER A 139 -33.05 -21.58 28.24
CA SER A 139 -33.81 -22.38 27.28
C SER A 139 -34.34 -21.58 26.07
N SER A 140 -34.40 -20.26 26.16
CA SER A 140 -35.03 -19.37 25.16
C SER A 140 -34.06 -18.73 24.16
N ILE A 141 -32.81 -19.19 24.08
CA ILE A 141 -31.71 -18.50 23.40
C ILE A 141 -31.01 -19.47 22.43
N SER A 142 -30.66 -19.00 21.23
CA SER A 142 -30.02 -19.84 20.21
C SER A 142 -28.59 -20.22 20.61
N GLU A 143 -28.07 -21.35 20.08
CA GLU A 143 -26.68 -21.76 20.31
C GLU A 143 -25.65 -20.69 19.85
N ARG A 144 -26.01 -19.88 18.85
CA ARG A 144 -25.16 -18.79 18.37
C ARG A 144 -25.07 -17.64 19.37
N GLU A 145 -26.19 -17.30 20.01
CA GLU A 145 -26.24 -16.28 21.06
C GLU A 145 -25.53 -16.74 22.34
N LYS A 146 -25.69 -18.01 22.73
CA LYS A 146 -24.96 -18.61 23.86
C LYS A 146 -23.45 -18.47 23.69
N LYS A 147 -22.92 -18.79 22.51
CA LYS A 147 -21.49 -18.62 22.20
C LYS A 147 -21.01 -17.18 22.33
N LEU A 148 -21.81 -16.20 21.90
CA LEU A 148 -21.48 -14.79 22.06
C LEU A 148 -21.43 -14.38 23.55
N LEU A 149 -22.36 -14.85 24.38
CA LEU A 149 -22.33 -14.60 25.81
C LEU A 149 -21.13 -15.29 26.50
N LEU A 150 -20.82 -16.53 26.14
CA LEU A 150 -19.64 -17.24 26.64
C LEU A 150 -18.34 -16.51 26.27
N ALA A 151 -18.27 -15.92 25.07
CA ALA A 151 -17.14 -15.08 24.65
C ALA A 151 -17.00 -13.83 25.52
N ALA A 152 -18.12 -13.20 25.88
CA ALA A 152 -18.12 -12.05 26.79
C ALA A 152 -17.55 -12.43 28.17
N GLY A 153 -17.95 -13.59 28.72
CA GLY A 153 -17.42 -14.12 29.97
C GLY A 153 -15.91 -14.37 29.92
N LYS A 154 -15.44 -15.09 28.89
CA LYS A 154 -14.00 -15.34 28.69
C LYS A 154 -13.18 -14.06 28.55
N LYS A 155 -13.76 -13.01 27.95
CA LYS A 155 -13.10 -11.71 27.79
C LYS A 155 -12.88 -10.99 29.13
N ILE A 156 -13.82 -11.16 30.07
CA ILE A 156 -13.80 -10.50 31.37
C ILE A 156 -12.81 -11.22 32.31
N GLY A 157 -12.77 -12.56 32.26
CA GLY A 157 -11.85 -13.38 33.03
C GLY A 157 -12.56 -14.17 34.14
N SER A 158 -11.84 -14.48 35.22
CA SER A 158 -12.26 -15.45 36.24
C SER A 158 -13.44 -15.02 37.11
N THR A 159 -13.65 -13.71 37.27
CA THR A 159 -14.73 -13.14 38.08
C THR A 159 -15.51 -12.12 37.25
N ILE A 160 -16.77 -12.43 36.98
CA ILE A 160 -17.63 -11.65 36.10
C ILE A 160 -18.56 -10.79 36.95
N GLY A 161 -18.23 -9.50 37.07
CA GLY A 161 -19.07 -8.50 37.73
C GLY A 161 -20.09 -7.85 36.80
N GLU A 162 -21.16 -7.31 37.37
CA GLU A 162 -22.25 -6.63 36.62
C GLU A 162 -21.71 -5.50 35.72
N ASN A 163 -20.92 -4.58 36.29
CA ASN A 163 -20.39 -3.44 35.55
C ASN A 163 -19.43 -3.87 34.43
N ASP A 164 -18.61 -4.89 34.66
CA ASP A 164 -17.66 -5.39 33.68
C ASP A 164 -18.38 -6.10 32.53
N PHE A 165 -19.43 -6.85 32.83
CA PHE A 165 -20.30 -7.47 31.82
C PHE A 165 -21.02 -6.42 30.97
N VAL A 166 -21.71 -5.47 31.60
CA VAL A 166 -22.44 -4.39 30.91
C VAL A 166 -21.50 -3.58 30.02
N LYS A 167 -20.32 -3.21 30.53
CA LYS A 167 -19.33 -2.46 29.77
C LYS A 167 -18.77 -3.27 28.60
N THR A 168 -18.50 -4.55 28.79
CA THR A 168 -17.95 -5.43 27.74
C THR A 168 -18.96 -5.64 26.61
N VAL A 169 -20.22 -5.92 26.94
CA VAL A 169 -21.33 -6.07 25.98
C VAL A 169 -21.61 -4.77 25.25
N SER A 170 -21.72 -3.65 25.98
CA SER A 170 -21.94 -2.32 25.40
C SER A 170 -20.82 -1.93 24.41
N LYS A 171 -19.54 -2.13 24.79
CA LYS A 171 -18.40 -1.85 23.91
C LYS A 171 -18.36 -2.75 22.66
N LYS A 172 -18.72 -4.02 22.80
CA LYS A 172 -18.86 -4.95 21.67
C LYS A 172 -19.94 -4.46 20.72
N ILE A 173 -21.09 -4.04 21.25
CA ILE A 173 -22.22 -3.55 20.45
C ILE A 173 -21.90 -2.26 19.70
N GLN A 174 -21.09 -1.38 20.31
CA GLN A 174 -20.65 -0.14 19.70
C GLN A 174 -19.47 -0.29 18.72
N GLY A 175 -18.86 -1.48 18.63
CA GLY A 175 -17.69 -1.71 17.78
C GLY A 175 -16.37 -1.16 18.31
N THR A 176 -16.32 -0.74 19.57
CA THR A 176 -15.06 -0.31 20.23
C THR A 176 -14.25 -1.50 20.76
N LEU A 177 -14.90 -2.66 20.93
CA LEU A 177 -14.27 -3.92 21.35
C LEU A 177 -14.67 -5.05 20.40
N THR A 178 -13.68 -5.73 19.81
CA THR A 178 -13.90 -6.95 19.04
C THR A 178 -13.48 -8.18 19.87
N TRP A 179 -14.27 -9.26 19.76
CA TRP A 179 -13.94 -10.55 20.38
C TRP A 179 -13.24 -11.45 19.37
N THR A 180 -12.20 -12.15 19.82
CA THR A 180 -11.36 -13.00 18.99
C THR A 180 -12.07 -14.29 18.63
N THR A 181 -11.59 -14.97 17.58
CA THR A 181 -12.17 -16.26 17.17
C THR A 181 -11.99 -17.33 18.27
N ASP A 182 -10.89 -17.25 19.03
CA ASP A 182 -10.63 -18.14 20.16
C ASP A 182 -11.56 -17.87 21.36
N GLU A 183 -11.97 -16.61 21.57
CA GLU A 183 -12.96 -16.24 22.59
C GLU A 183 -14.36 -16.78 22.26
N ILE A 184 -14.75 -16.81 20.98
CA ILE A 184 -16.10 -17.21 20.53
C ILE A 184 -16.30 -18.74 20.52
N GLY A 185 -15.23 -19.53 20.53
CA GLY A 185 -15.34 -20.99 20.62
C GLY A 185 -16.10 -21.62 19.44
N GLU A 186 -15.81 -21.18 18.21
CA GLU A 186 -16.46 -21.72 17.01
C GLU A 186 -16.09 -23.20 16.71
N THR A 187 -15.11 -23.76 17.41
CA THR A 187 -14.56 -25.11 17.18
C THR A 187 -15.34 -26.21 17.90
N SER A 188 -15.42 -27.39 17.27
CA SER A 188 -15.95 -28.59 17.94
C SER A 188 -14.87 -29.22 18.82
N ALA A 189 -15.24 -29.83 19.95
CA ALA A 189 -14.29 -30.54 20.83
C ALA A 189 -13.50 -31.65 20.10
N ALA A 190 -14.12 -32.27 19.09
CA ALA A 190 -13.48 -33.26 18.21
C ALA A 190 -12.47 -32.63 17.23
N TYR A 191 -12.70 -31.39 16.79
CA TYR A 191 -11.76 -30.63 15.99
C TYR A 191 -10.56 -30.18 16.83
N ASP A 192 -10.78 -29.64 18.03
CA ASP A 192 -9.68 -29.10 18.85
C ASP A 192 -8.67 -30.17 19.28
N SER A 193 -9.16 -31.38 19.60
CA SER A 193 -8.36 -32.55 19.96
C SER A 193 -7.67 -33.24 18.77
N ALA A 194 -8.00 -32.89 17.51
CA ALA A 194 -7.40 -33.50 16.33
C ALA A 194 -6.00 -32.91 16.00
N GLY A 195 -5.08 -33.77 15.54
CA GLY A 195 -3.78 -33.35 15.00
C GLY A 195 -3.90 -32.53 13.71
N ILE A 196 -2.86 -31.74 13.36
CA ILE A 196 -2.87 -30.78 12.24
C ILE A 196 -3.31 -31.43 10.91
N VAL A 197 -2.82 -32.64 10.62
CA VAL A 197 -3.19 -33.39 9.40
C VAL A 197 -4.66 -33.81 9.42
N LYS A 198 -5.17 -34.30 10.55
CA LYS A 198 -6.60 -34.67 10.68
C LYS A 198 -7.50 -33.45 10.59
N LYS A 199 -7.10 -32.29 11.12
CA LYS A 199 -7.84 -31.02 10.96
C LYS A 199 -8.03 -30.71 9.46
N VAL A 200 -6.95 -30.71 8.69
CA VAL A 200 -6.98 -30.37 7.26
C VAL A 200 -7.77 -31.39 6.42
N PHE A 201 -7.58 -32.69 6.62
CA PHE A 201 -8.16 -33.72 5.76
C PHE A 201 -9.55 -34.24 6.20
N VAL A 202 -9.83 -34.29 7.50
CA VAL A 202 -11.12 -34.78 8.03
C VAL A 202 -12.13 -33.65 8.22
N TYR A 203 -11.65 -32.44 8.56
CA TYR A 203 -12.47 -31.26 8.77
C TYR A 203 -12.08 -30.11 7.84
N PRO A 204 -12.05 -30.30 6.51
CA PRO A 204 -11.54 -29.30 5.57
C PRO A 204 -12.34 -27.99 5.61
N ARG A 205 -13.67 -28.06 5.73
CA ARG A 205 -14.55 -26.88 5.79
C ARG A 205 -14.38 -26.08 7.08
N GLN A 206 -14.27 -26.75 8.23
CA GLN A 206 -14.04 -26.07 9.51
C GLN A 206 -12.62 -25.48 9.55
N THR A 207 -11.62 -26.22 9.08
CA THR A 207 -10.24 -25.71 8.97
C THR A 207 -10.16 -24.49 8.08
N ALA A 208 -10.80 -24.51 6.91
CA ALA A 208 -10.83 -23.37 6.00
C ALA A 208 -11.48 -22.14 6.65
N SER A 209 -12.61 -22.31 7.33
CA SER A 209 -13.27 -21.21 8.07
C SER A 209 -12.35 -20.63 9.15
N ILE A 210 -11.70 -21.48 9.94
CA ILE A 210 -10.83 -21.04 11.05
C ILE A 210 -9.56 -20.38 10.55
N VAL A 211 -8.92 -20.94 9.53
CA VAL A 211 -7.73 -20.35 8.90
C VAL A 211 -8.09 -19.02 8.27
N PHE A 212 -9.24 -18.92 7.61
CA PHE A 212 -9.75 -17.68 7.06
C PHE A 212 -10.02 -16.65 8.16
N ASP A 213 -10.70 -17.04 9.24
CA ASP A 213 -11.08 -16.15 10.34
C ASP A 213 -9.86 -15.68 11.16
N ARG A 214 -8.89 -16.56 11.40
CA ARG A 214 -7.60 -16.18 12.01
C ARG A 214 -6.75 -15.35 11.08
N GLY A 215 -6.76 -15.65 9.77
CA GLY A 215 -6.07 -14.85 8.75
C GLY A 215 -6.63 -13.43 8.68
N LEU A 216 -7.95 -13.28 8.71
CA LEU A 216 -8.64 -12.00 8.79
C LEU A 216 -8.32 -11.26 10.10
N GLU A 217 -8.33 -11.97 11.24
CA GLU A 217 -7.98 -11.39 12.54
C GLU A 217 -6.53 -10.87 12.56
N TYR A 218 -5.59 -11.66 12.03
CA TYR A 218 -4.19 -11.27 11.91
C TYR A 218 -4.01 -10.06 10.99
N ALA A 219 -4.60 -10.11 9.79
CA ALA A 219 -4.59 -8.98 8.85
C ALA A 219 -5.22 -7.72 9.47
N SER A 220 -6.21 -7.88 10.34
CA SER A 220 -6.86 -6.75 11.02
C SER A 220 -6.09 -6.18 12.20
N LYS A 221 -5.37 -6.99 12.98
CA LYS A 221 -4.63 -6.51 14.15
C LYS A 221 -3.22 -6.08 13.79
N GLU A 222 -2.53 -6.89 12.99
CA GLU A 222 -1.10 -6.71 12.70
C GLU A 222 -0.80 -6.30 11.26
N GLY A 223 -1.77 -6.33 10.33
CA GLY A 223 -1.51 -6.05 8.92
C GLY A 223 -0.84 -4.70 8.67
N LEU A 224 -1.28 -3.65 9.39
CA LEU A 224 -0.72 -2.31 9.25
C LEU A 224 0.62 -2.13 9.99
N SER A 225 0.80 -2.79 11.14
CA SER A 225 2.08 -2.80 11.85
C SER A 225 3.15 -3.63 11.13
N LEU A 226 2.75 -4.67 10.40
CA LEU A 226 3.63 -5.45 9.52
C LEU A 226 4.09 -4.61 8.33
N ILE A 227 3.24 -3.71 7.82
CA ILE A 227 3.63 -2.73 6.80
C ILE A 227 4.61 -1.70 7.38
N LEU A 228 4.35 -1.19 8.59
CA LEU A 228 5.26 -0.27 9.27
C LEU A 228 6.59 -0.94 9.67
N SER A 229 6.61 -2.26 9.88
CA SER A 229 7.83 -3.02 10.15
C SER A 229 8.60 -3.39 8.88
N LEU A 230 7.92 -3.48 7.73
CA LEU A 230 8.54 -3.59 6.40
C LEU A 230 9.29 -2.31 5.98
N ILE A 231 9.05 -1.18 6.67
CA ILE A 231 9.75 0.10 6.51
C ILE A 231 10.89 0.15 7.57
N PRO A 232 12.17 -0.11 7.21
CA PRO A 232 13.20 -0.54 8.17
C PRO A 232 13.86 0.62 8.94
N THR A 233 13.42 0.91 10.17
CA THR A 233 13.40 2.30 10.68
C THR A 233 14.68 3.06 11.04
N ASN A 234 15.91 2.55 11.25
CA ASN A 234 17.03 3.48 11.58
C ASN A 234 18.48 3.03 11.30
N GLN A 235 18.84 1.74 11.42
CA GLN A 235 20.26 1.31 11.29
C GLN A 235 20.55 0.54 10.00
N ILE A 236 19.54 -0.15 9.46
CA ILE A 236 19.59 -0.75 8.13
C ILE A 236 19.55 0.36 7.06
N TYR A 237 18.88 1.50 7.32
CA TYR A 237 18.82 2.62 6.38
C TYR A 237 20.18 3.16 6.00
N LEU A 238 21.04 3.48 6.97
CA LEU A 238 22.32 4.09 6.64
C LEU A 238 23.20 3.11 5.82
N LEU A 239 23.19 1.84 6.21
CA LEU A 239 24.06 0.82 5.61
C LEU A 239 23.56 0.35 4.24
N ALA A 240 22.25 0.13 4.10
CA ALA A 240 21.63 -0.18 2.82
C ALA A 240 21.63 1.03 1.89
N MET A 241 21.44 2.25 2.39
CA MET A 241 21.52 3.47 1.57
C MET A 241 22.92 3.67 1.01
N ILE A 242 24.00 3.45 1.78
CA ILE A 242 25.37 3.57 1.26
C ILE A 242 25.67 2.48 0.21
N LEU A 243 25.23 1.24 0.45
CA LEU A 243 25.41 0.12 -0.49
C LEU A 243 24.60 0.31 -1.77
N ILE A 244 23.35 0.76 -1.67
CA ILE A 244 22.47 1.00 -2.81
C ILE A 244 22.97 2.26 -3.54
N TYR A 245 23.36 3.33 -2.84
CA TYR A 245 23.84 4.59 -3.44
C TYR A 245 25.11 4.41 -4.28
N SER A 246 26.00 3.50 -3.87
CA SER A 246 27.17 3.08 -4.67
C SER A 246 26.81 2.38 -5.99
N TYR A 247 25.57 1.92 -6.16
CA TYR A 247 25.05 1.21 -7.33
C TYR A 247 23.88 1.93 -8.02
N LEU A 248 23.42 3.07 -7.47
CA LEU A 248 22.21 3.77 -7.91
C LEU A 248 22.52 4.76 -9.03
N THR A 249 22.14 4.42 -10.25
CA THR A 249 21.94 5.40 -11.31
C THR A 249 20.57 6.09 -11.15
N PRO A 250 20.39 7.34 -11.63
CA PRO A 250 19.08 8.01 -11.66
C PRO A 250 17.99 7.18 -12.34
N GLY A 251 18.33 6.40 -13.37
CA GLY A 251 17.42 5.48 -14.05
C GLY A 251 16.90 4.33 -13.17
N PHE A 252 17.70 3.86 -12.20
CA PHE A 252 17.25 2.84 -11.25
C PHE A 252 16.14 3.36 -10.34
N PHE A 253 16.23 4.62 -9.88
CA PHE A 253 15.21 5.23 -9.02
C PHE A 253 13.87 5.38 -9.75
N LEU A 254 13.90 5.85 -11.00
CA LEU A 254 12.69 6.03 -11.81
C LEU A 254 12.02 4.69 -12.15
N LEU A 255 12.78 3.60 -12.25
CA LEU A 255 12.24 2.26 -12.48
C LEU A 255 11.70 1.60 -11.21
N PHE A 256 12.47 1.64 -10.11
CA PHE A 256 12.20 0.85 -8.91
C PHE A 256 11.19 1.50 -7.96
N LEU A 257 11.27 2.82 -7.76
CA LEU A 257 10.45 3.51 -6.76
C LEU A 257 8.95 3.45 -7.08
N PRO A 258 8.50 3.71 -8.33
CA PRO A 258 7.08 3.55 -8.66
C PRO A 258 6.60 2.10 -8.57
N LEU A 259 7.44 1.14 -8.94
CA LEU A 259 7.10 -0.29 -8.85
C LEU A 259 6.90 -0.73 -7.38
N LEU A 260 7.80 -0.30 -6.49
CA LEU A 260 7.68 -0.57 -5.06
C LEU A 260 6.43 0.09 -4.47
N ALA A 261 6.20 1.38 -4.76
CA ALA A 261 5.03 2.11 -4.30
C ALA A 261 3.72 1.48 -4.80
N PHE A 262 3.69 0.98 -6.04
CA PHE A 262 2.57 0.24 -6.61
C PHE A 262 2.25 -1.04 -5.83
N TYR A 263 3.25 -1.91 -5.58
CA TYR A 263 3.00 -3.15 -4.85
C TYR A 263 2.63 -2.92 -3.38
N ILE A 264 3.25 -1.94 -2.71
CA ILE A 264 2.90 -1.57 -1.33
C ILE A 264 1.45 -1.07 -1.27
N SER A 265 1.07 -0.14 -2.14
CA SER A 265 -0.30 0.41 -2.14
C SER A 265 -1.35 -0.65 -2.51
N LEU A 266 -1.06 -1.53 -3.46
CA LEU A 266 -1.94 -2.66 -3.78
C LEU A 266 -2.10 -3.62 -2.59
N PHE A 267 -1.01 -3.94 -1.89
CA PHE A 267 -1.06 -4.78 -0.69
C PHE A 267 -1.86 -4.10 0.44
N VAL A 268 -1.66 -2.80 0.67
CA VAL A 268 -2.46 -2.00 1.61
C VAL A 268 -3.94 -2.06 1.25
N MET A 269 -4.30 -1.92 -0.02
CA MET A 269 -5.69 -2.03 -0.48
C MET A 269 -6.30 -3.40 -0.18
N VAL A 270 -5.56 -4.49 -0.41
CA VAL A 270 -6.02 -5.86 -0.09
C VAL A 270 -6.19 -6.05 1.42
N VAL A 271 -5.23 -5.62 2.24
CA VAL A 271 -5.33 -5.72 3.70
C VAL A 271 -6.50 -4.89 4.22
N ALA A 272 -6.69 -3.68 3.70
CA ALA A 272 -7.80 -2.81 4.05
C ALA A 272 -9.16 -3.45 3.71
N THR A 273 -9.29 -4.13 2.57
CA THR A 273 -10.56 -4.80 2.22
C THR A 273 -10.83 -6.03 3.08
N LEU A 274 -9.79 -6.82 3.42
CA LEU A 274 -9.90 -7.89 4.40
C LEU A 274 -10.36 -7.36 5.78
N GLN A 275 -9.82 -6.22 6.21
CA GLN A 275 -10.26 -5.53 7.44
C GLN A 275 -11.73 -5.12 7.40
N MET A 276 -12.23 -4.64 6.25
CA MET A 276 -13.64 -4.29 6.07
C MET A 276 -14.53 -5.53 6.21
N PHE A 277 -14.18 -6.66 5.59
CA PHE A 277 -14.94 -7.90 5.72
C PHE A 277 -14.99 -8.39 7.17
N TYR A 278 -13.84 -8.38 7.85
CA TYR A 278 -13.77 -8.75 9.26
C TYR A 278 -14.71 -7.88 10.09
N LYS A 279 -14.63 -6.56 9.94
CA LYS A 279 -15.46 -5.60 10.69
C LYS A 279 -16.95 -5.73 10.37
N LYS A 280 -17.33 -5.94 9.09
CA LYS A 280 -18.73 -6.17 8.68
C LYS A 280 -19.28 -7.48 9.25
N ARG A 281 -18.50 -8.56 9.29
CA ARG A 281 -18.90 -9.81 9.95
C ARG A 281 -19.10 -9.62 11.45
N LYS A 282 -18.19 -8.90 12.12
CA LYS A 282 -18.31 -8.57 13.55
C LYS A 282 -19.48 -7.62 13.87
N GLN A 283 -19.85 -6.75 12.93
CA GLN A 283 -21.08 -5.95 13.03
C GLN A 283 -22.33 -6.85 13.04
N LYS A 284 -22.42 -7.85 12.14
CA LYS A 284 -23.56 -8.79 12.12
C LYS A 284 -23.71 -9.54 13.45
N GLU A 285 -22.60 -9.97 14.07
CA GLU A 285 -22.61 -10.57 15.43
C GLU A 285 -23.16 -9.59 16.48
N SER A 286 -22.79 -8.32 16.39
CA SER A 286 -23.28 -7.26 17.28
C SER A 286 -24.78 -7.02 17.10
N THR A 287 -25.28 -6.94 15.86
CA THR A 287 -26.71 -6.80 15.58
C THR A 287 -27.51 -7.99 16.14
N THR A 288 -27.00 -9.23 16.01
CA THR A 288 -27.62 -10.42 16.63
C THR A 288 -27.69 -10.30 18.16
N LEU A 289 -26.65 -9.75 18.81
CA LEU A 289 -26.66 -9.54 20.26
C LEU A 289 -27.67 -8.47 20.68
N VAL A 290 -27.83 -7.40 19.89
CA VAL A 290 -28.83 -6.35 20.14
C VAL A 290 -30.25 -6.89 19.99
N SER A 291 -30.54 -7.62 18.91
CA SER A 291 -31.88 -8.19 18.68
C SER A 291 -32.25 -9.18 19.78
N MET A 292 -31.30 -10.00 20.23
CA MET A 292 -31.48 -10.91 21.36
C MET A 292 -31.84 -10.16 22.66
N LEU A 293 -31.13 -9.06 22.97
CA LEU A 293 -31.40 -8.25 24.16
C LEU A 293 -32.79 -7.60 24.09
N GLN A 294 -33.18 -7.13 22.91
CA GLN A 294 -34.49 -6.52 22.65
C GLN A 294 -35.62 -7.54 22.85
N GLU A 295 -35.51 -8.74 22.28
CA GLU A 295 -36.52 -9.80 22.41
C GLU A 295 -36.68 -10.29 23.86
N GLN A 296 -35.59 -10.41 24.62
CA GLN A 296 -35.63 -10.94 25.99
C GLN A 296 -36.19 -9.95 27.02
N PHE A 297 -36.00 -8.64 26.82
CA PHE A 297 -36.33 -7.62 27.83
C PHE A 297 -37.35 -6.57 27.39
N GLN A 298 -37.94 -6.72 26.19
CA GLN A 298 -38.92 -5.79 25.62
C GLN A 298 -38.43 -4.33 25.59
N VAL A 299 -37.12 -4.12 25.47
CA VAL A 299 -36.51 -2.80 25.38
C VAL A 299 -36.43 -2.40 23.91
N ASP A 300 -37.11 -1.32 23.53
CA ASP A 300 -37.10 -0.80 22.16
C ASP A 300 -35.75 -0.14 21.82
N ILE A 301 -34.78 -0.93 21.38
CA ILE A 301 -33.45 -0.45 20.97
C ILE A 301 -33.51 -0.06 19.50
N ASP A 302 -33.10 1.18 19.18
CA ASP A 302 -32.90 1.58 17.80
C ASP A 302 -31.66 0.88 17.22
N VAL A 303 -31.90 -0.28 16.60
CA VAL A 303 -30.91 -1.10 15.90
C VAL A 303 -30.20 -0.28 14.83
N GLU A 304 -30.93 0.60 14.16
CA GLU A 304 -30.41 1.42 13.07
C GLU A 304 -29.36 2.42 13.59
N SER A 305 -29.65 3.18 14.64
CA SER A 305 -28.63 4.06 15.24
C SER A 305 -27.39 3.31 15.74
N THR A 306 -27.57 2.10 16.26
CA THR A 306 -26.49 1.29 16.81
C THR A 306 -25.55 0.76 15.72
N GLU A 307 -26.10 0.32 14.59
CA GLU A 307 -25.33 -0.06 13.43
C GLU A 307 -24.56 1.11 12.81
N SER A 308 -25.17 2.30 12.77
CA SER A 308 -24.50 3.52 12.35
C SER A 308 -23.28 3.81 13.22
N GLN A 309 -23.46 3.77 14.55
CA GLN A 309 -22.38 4.01 15.51
C GLN A 309 -21.23 3.00 15.36
N TYR A 310 -21.56 1.72 15.19
CA TYR A 310 -20.57 0.67 14.93
C TYR A 310 -19.77 0.98 13.66
N LEU A 311 -20.47 1.35 12.57
CA LEU A 311 -19.83 1.60 11.29
C LEU A 311 -18.87 2.78 11.36
N TRP A 312 -19.26 3.87 12.03
CA TRP A 312 -18.42 5.03 12.30
C TRP A 312 -17.14 4.67 13.04
N ASN A 313 -17.24 3.91 14.13
CA ASN A 313 -16.07 3.45 14.89
C ASN A 313 -15.17 2.49 14.09
N SER A 314 -15.72 1.90 13.04
CA SER A 314 -15.04 0.92 12.21
C SER A 314 -14.55 1.47 10.86
N LEU A 315 -14.64 2.78 10.60
CA LEU A 315 -14.41 3.41 9.28
C LEU A 315 -12.94 3.43 8.80
N THR A 316 -11.97 3.32 9.71
CA THR A 316 -10.52 3.40 9.42
C THR A 316 -10.04 2.66 8.15
N PRO A 317 -10.33 1.37 7.91
CA PRO A 317 -9.88 0.67 6.71
C PRO A 317 -10.44 1.26 5.41
N TYR A 318 -11.63 1.85 5.43
CA TYR A 318 -12.18 2.55 4.25
C TYR A 318 -11.31 3.75 3.90
N LEU A 319 -10.96 4.56 4.90
CA LEU A 319 -10.05 5.70 4.68
C LEU A 319 -8.69 5.26 4.17
N VAL A 320 -8.11 4.21 4.76
CA VAL A 320 -6.83 3.64 4.30
C VAL A 320 -6.92 3.18 2.84
N TYR A 321 -8.00 2.51 2.45
CA TYR A 321 -8.23 2.08 1.06
C TYR A 321 -8.33 3.27 0.09
N PHE A 322 -9.13 4.29 0.42
CA PHE A 322 -9.31 5.46 -0.45
C PHE A 322 -8.08 6.36 -0.53
N VAL A 323 -7.18 6.32 0.46
CA VAL A 323 -5.87 6.98 0.39
C VAL A 323 -4.87 6.15 -0.42
N ALA A 324 -4.89 4.82 -0.29
CA ALA A 324 -4.00 3.94 -1.03
C ALA A 324 -4.33 3.85 -2.53
N LEU A 325 -5.61 3.93 -2.91
CA LEU A 325 -6.06 3.86 -4.29
C LEU A 325 -5.39 4.88 -5.24
N PRO A 326 -5.41 6.21 -4.97
CA PRO A 326 -4.76 7.18 -5.87
C PRO A 326 -3.24 6.97 -5.92
N ILE A 327 -2.60 6.57 -4.81
CA ILE A 327 -1.18 6.21 -4.78
C ILE A 327 -0.92 5.01 -5.69
N MET A 328 -1.78 3.98 -5.64
CA MET A 328 -1.69 2.81 -6.50
C MET A 328 -1.84 3.18 -7.97
N VAL A 329 -2.83 4.00 -8.33
CA VAL A 329 -3.05 4.45 -9.71
C VAL A 329 -1.86 5.27 -10.20
N ALA A 330 -1.40 6.27 -9.44
CA ALA A 330 -0.25 7.10 -9.84
C ALA A 330 1.05 6.29 -9.95
N SER A 331 1.28 5.36 -9.02
CA SER A 331 2.47 4.51 -9.04
C SER A 331 2.43 3.51 -10.20
N PHE A 332 1.26 2.95 -10.51
CA PHE A 332 1.04 2.10 -11.69
C PHE A 332 1.29 2.86 -12.99
N SER A 333 0.80 4.10 -13.08
CA SER A 333 1.00 5.00 -14.21
C SER A 333 2.50 5.22 -14.51
N LEU A 334 3.32 5.40 -13.47
CA LEU A 334 4.76 5.65 -13.59
C LEU A 334 5.60 4.37 -13.73
N ALA A 335 5.14 3.25 -13.20
CA ALA A 335 5.89 2.00 -13.21
C ALA A 335 6.03 1.40 -14.61
N ASN A 336 7.11 0.66 -14.83
CA ASN A 336 7.30 -0.12 -16.06
C ASN A 336 6.39 -1.36 -16.04
N LYS A 337 5.51 -1.44 -17.04
CA LYS A 337 4.41 -2.42 -17.12
C LYS A 337 4.90 -3.84 -17.38
N ASN A 338 6.13 -4.02 -17.89
CA ASN A 338 6.73 -5.34 -18.13
C ASN A 338 6.98 -6.13 -16.83
N TYR A 339 7.14 -5.44 -15.69
CA TYR A 339 7.37 -6.06 -14.38
C TYR A 339 6.09 -6.25 -13.58
N ILE A 340 4.92 -5.90 -14.14
CA ILE A 340 3.63 -6.00 -13.47
C ILE A 340 2.84 -7.16 -14.08
N PRO A 341 2.46 -8.18 -13.29
CA PRO A 341 1.69 -9.32 -13.77
C PRO A 341 0.22 -8.91 -14.00
N GLY A 342 -0.06 -8.23 -15.11
CA GLY A 342 -1.37 -7.63 -15.41
C GLY A 342 -2.51 -8.65 -15.44
N GLY A 343 -2.27 -9.86 -15.96
CA GLY A 343 -3.29 -10.93 -16.02
C GLY A 343 -3.70 -11.44 -14.64
N GLU A 344 -2.74 -11.63 -13.75
CA GLU A 344 -2.95 -12.09 -12.38
C GLU A 344 -3.67 -11.01 -11.56
N LEU A 345 -3.27 -9.75 -11.69
CA LEU A 345 -3.90 -8.63 -10.99
C LEU A 345 -5.31 -8.33 -11.49
N PHE A 346 -5.57 -8.53 -12.79
CA PHE A 346 -6.93 -8.47 -13.35
C PHE A 346 -7.86 -9.49 -12.68
N VAL A 347 -7.42 -10.75 -12.57
CA VAL A 347 -8.23 -11.80 -11.91
C VAL A 347 -8.39 -11.53 -10.42
N VAL A 348 -7.34 -11.11 -9.72
CA VAL A 348 -7.42 -10.76 -8.29
C VAL A 348 -8.39 -9.61 -8.06
N SER A 349 -8.34 -8.54 -8.85
CA SER A 349 -9.24 -7.39 -8.71
C SER A 349 -10.71 -7.76 -9.03
N LEU A 350 -10.96 -8.64 -10.01
CA LEU A 350 -12.30 -9.19 -10.24
C LEU A 350 -12.81 -10.05 -9.07
N ILE A 351 -11.96 -10.93 -8.53
CA ILE A 351 -12.31 -11.76 -7.37
C ILE A 351 -12.60 -10.86 -6.16
N MET A 352 -11.79 -9.84 -5.92
CA MET A 352 -12.00 -8.86 -4.85
C MET A 352 -13.28 -8.04 -5.07
N THR A 353 -13.62 -7.69 -6.30
CA THR A 353 -14.92 -7.07 -6.65
C THR A 353 -16.07 -7.98 -6.24
N GLY A 354 -16.01 -9.27 -6.61
CA GLY A 354 -17.02 -10.26 -6.24
C GLY A 354 -17.15 -10.45 -4.73
N PHE A 355 -16.02 -10.57 -4.01
CA PHE A 355 -16.02 -10.63 -2.56
C PHE A 355 -16.59 -9.35 -1.93
N CYS A 356 -16.25 -8.16 -2.45
CA CYS A 356 -16.77 -6.90 -1.93
C CYS A 356 -18.29 -6.84 -2.13
N PHE A 357 -18.79 -7.24 -3.29
CA PHE A 357 -20.21 -7.29 -3.57
C PHE A 357 -20.95 -8.24 -2.62
N LEU A 358 -20.46 -9.46 -2.42
CA LEU A 358 -21.12 -10.46 -1.56
C LEU A 358 -20.93 -10.21 -0.06
N GLY A 359 -19.75 -9.72 0.33
CA GLY A 359 -19.35 -9.58 1.74
C GLY A 359 -19.75 -8.25 2.37
N LEU A 360 -19.83 -7.17 1.57
CA LEU A 360 -20.30 -5.84 1.99
C LEU A 360 -21.74 -5.56 1.53
N SER A 361 -22.42 -6.57 1.01
CA SER A 361 -23.83 -6.51 0.57
C SER A 361 -24.75 -6.09 1.71
N ASP A 362 -25.74 -5.27 1.36
CA ASP A 362 -26.81 -4.74 2.21
C ASP A 362 -28.14 -4.75 1.44
N SER A 363 -29.25 -4.31 2.03
CA SER A 363 -30.59 -4.30 1.39
C SER A 363 -30.70 -3.52 0.07
N TYR A 364 -29.63 -2.84 -0.36
CA TYR A 364 -29.59 -1.96 -1.52
C TYR A 364 -28.71 -2.48 -2.67
N ASP A 365 -28.33 -3.76 -2.66
CA ASP A 365 -27.46 -4.40 -3.65
C ASP A 365 -27.87 -4.20 -5.11
N ILE A 366 -29.17 -4.00 -5.39
CA ILE A 366 -29.66 -3.73 -6.74
C ILE A 366 -29.12 -2.43 -7.35
N HIS A 367 -28.92 -1.38 -6.54
CA HIS A 367 -28.37 -0.10 -7.02
C HIS A 367 -26.87 -0.25 -7.29
N THR A 368 -26.18 -1.01 -6.46
CA THR A 368 -24.77 -1.35 -6.63
C THR A 368 -24.53 -2.20 -7.86
N LEU A 369 -25.37 -3.22 -8.08
CA LEU A 369 -25.35 -4.05 -9.28
C LEU A 369 -25.62 -3.22 -10.53
N LEU A 370 -26.60 -2.31 -10.49
CA LEU A 370 -26.88 -1.39 -11.58
C LEU A 370 -25.68 -0.46 -11.86
N ALA A 371 -25.03 0.08 -10.84
CA ALA A 371 -23.85 0.93 -10.99
C ALA A 371 -22.63 0.16 -11.55
N LEU A 372 -22.40 -1.07 -11.10
CA LEU A 372 -21.36 -1.95 -11.64
C LEU A 372 -21.66 -2.35 -13.09
N SER A 373 -22.92 -2.64 -13.41
CA SER A 373 -23.34 -2.98 -14.77
C SER A 373 -23.21 -1.79 -15.73
N ALA A 374 -23.59 -0.60 -15.26
CA ALA A 374 -23.39 0.65 -15.98
C ALA A 374 -21.89 0.93 -16.20
N HIS A 375 -21.04 0.67 -15.18
CA HIS A 375 -19.59 0.81 -15.33
C HIS A 375 -19.04 -0.21 -16.34
N ALA A 376 -19.42 -1.48 -16.24
CA ALA A 376 -19.01 -2.52 -17.17
C ALA A 376 -19.37 -2.14 -18.62
N PHE A 377 -20.59 -1.65 -18.83
CA PHE A 377 -21.04 -1.15 -20.13
C PHE A 377 -20.26 0.09 -20.59
N ALA A 378 -20.01 1.06 -19.71
CA ALA A 378 -19.19 2.24 -20.02
C ALA A 378 -17.75 1.88 -20.42
N SER A 379 -17.20 0.82 -19.82
CA SER A 379 -15.85 0.32 -20.09
C SER A 379 -15.74 -0.62 -21.30
N LEU A 380 -16.86 -0.95 -21.95
CA LEU A 380 -16.92 -1.85 -23.10
C LEU A 380 -15.89 -1.54 -24.21
N PRO A 381 -15.62 -0.26 -24.58
CA PRO A 381 -14.60 0.05 -25.58
C PRO A 381 -13.19 -0.46 -25.23
N VAL A 382 -12.85 -0.52 -23.94
CA VAL A 382 -11.55 -1.02 -23.45
C VAL A 382 -11.41 -2.52 -23.74
N PHE A 383 -12.48 -3.28 -23.52
CA PHE A 383 -12.49 -4.72 -23.75
C PHE A 383 -12.42 -5.10 -25.23
N ILE A 384 -13.06 -4.29 -26.09
CA ILE A 384 -13.23 -4.61 -27.51
C ILE A 384 -12.06 -4.11 -28.38
N LYS A 385 -11.23 -3.17 -27.89
CA LYS A 385 -10.09 -2.61 -28.64
C LYS A 385 -9.15 -3.66 -29.24
N ASN A 386 -8.98 -4.80 -28.58
CA ASN A 386 -8.06 -5.87 -28.97
C ASN A 386 -8.72 -7.03 -29.74
N ILE A 387 -10.03 -6.94 -30.06
CA ILE A 387 -10.75 -7.98 -30.81
C ILE A 387 -10.48 -7.84 -32.31
N PRO A 388 -10.19 -8.93 -33.05
CA PRO A 388 -10.01 -8.87 -34.50
C PRO A 388 -11.25 -8.31 -35.21
N LYS A 389 -11.02 -7.39 -36.16
CA LYS A 389 -12.08 -6.67 -36.89
C LYS A 389 -12.81 -7.61 -37.86
N ILE A 390 -13.88 -8.26 -37.41
CA ILE A 390 -14.81 -9.02 -38.26
C ILE A 390 -15.90 -8.05 -38.76
N PRO A 391 -16.16 -7.92 -40.07
CA PRO A 391 -16.92 -6.81 -40.66
C PRO A 391 -18.31 -6.56 -40.05
N ILE A 392 -19.06 -7.63 -39.79
CA ILE A 392 -20.42 -7.55 -39.21
C ILE A 392 -20.36 -7.12 -37.74
N ILE A 393 -19.42 -7.68 -36.99
CA ILE A 393 -19.23 -7.40 -35.56
C ILE A 393 -18.67 -5.98 -35.39
N SER A 394 -17.76 -5.53 -36.26
CA SER A 394 -17.16 -4.20 -36.19
C SER A 394 -18.15 -3.07 -36.45
N SER A 395 -19.14 -3.26 -37.32
CA SER A 395 -20.20 -2.25 -37.51
C SER A 395 -21.09 -2.12 -36.27
N PHE A 396 -21.49 -3.24 -35.68
CA PHE A 396 -22.31 -3.23 -34.46
C PHE A 396 -21.54 -2.68 -33.25
N VAL A 397 -20.28 -3.07 -33.09
CA VAL A 397 -19.37 -2.54 -32.07
C VAL A 397 -19.16 -1.04 -32.27
N GLY A 398 -18.86 -0.60 -33.49
CA GLY A 398 -18.62 0.80 -33.81
C GLY A 398 -19.82 1.69 -33.50
N LEU A 399 -21.05 1.20 -33.72
CA LEU A 399 -22.28 1.92 -33.37
C LEU A 399 -22.40 2.17 -31.85
N ILE A 400 -21.88 1.25 -31.04
CA ILE A 400 -21.94 1.31 -29.58
C ILE A 400 -20.75 2.10 -29.02
N THR A 401 -19.53 1.86 -29.53
CA THR A 401 -18.29 2.36 -28.90
C THR A 401 -17.84 3.71 -29.43
N ASN A 402 -18.15 4.06 -30.67
CA ASN A 402 -17.65 5.30 -31.26
C ASN A 402 -18.43 6.52 -30.70
N PRO A 403 -17.76 7.66 -30.51
CA PRO A 403 -18.44 8.89 -30.14
C PRO A 403 -19.34 9.38 -31.28
N TYR A 404 -20.58 9.75 -30.96
CA TYR A 404 -21.47 10.46 -31.88
C TYR A 404 -21.04 11.93 -32.02
N LEU A 405 -20.48 12.50 -30.95
CA LEU A 405 -19.93 13.84 -30.90
C LEU A 405 -18.62 13.83 -30.10
N SER A 406 -17.56 14.40 -30.66
CA SER A 406 -16.28 14.62 -29.98
C SER A 406 -15.93 16.10 -30.02
N LEU A 407 -15.80 16.76 -28.87
CA LEU A 407 -15.41 18.16 -28.73
C LEU A 407 -14.00 18.24 -28.13
N GLU A 408 -13.06 18.88 -28.82
CA GLU A 408 -11.73 19.15 -28.27
C GLU A 408 -11.79 20.39 -27.38
N LEU A 409 -11.51 20.22 -26.08
CA LEU A 409 -11.58 21.29 -25.08
C LEU A 409 -10.24 22.03 -24.90
N GLY A 410 -9.21 21.64 -25.66
CA GLY A 410 -7.84 22.13 -25.55
C GLY A 410 -6.99 21.36 -24.53
N LEU A 411 -5.66 21.61 -24.52
CA LEU A 411 -4.68 20.97 -23.62
C LEU A 411 -4.65 19.43 -23.70
N GLY A 412 -5.03 18.82 -24.82
CA GLY A 412 -5.07 17.35 -24.99
C GLY A 412 -6.30 16.66 -24.38
N VAL A 413 -7.31 17.42 -23.93
CA VAL A 413 -8.59 16.89 -23.40
C VAL A 413 -9.66 16.91 -24.49
N SER A 414 -10.29 15.75 -24.73
CA SER A 414 -11.48 15.61 -25.57
C SER A 414 -12.70 15.17 -24.75
N PHE A 415 -13.83 15.82 -24.98
CA PHE A 415 -15.13 15.40 -24.48
C PHE A 415 -15.82 14.54 -25.54
N ASN A 416 -16.19 13.32 -25.17
CA ASN A 416 -16.77 12.35 -26.08
C ASN A 416 -18.18 11.98 -25.62
N LEU A 417 -19.16 12.22 -26.49
CA LEU A 417 -20.54 11.80 -26.28
C LEU A 417 -20.79 10.51 -27.08
N SER A 418 -20.56 9.37 -26.42
CA SER A 418 -20.89 8.03 -26.89
C SER A 418 -21.99 7.40 -26.02
N LEU A 419 -22.61 6.31 -26.48
CA LEU A 419 -23.56 5.55 -25.67
C LEU A 419 -22.94 5.09 -24.32
N PRO A 420 -21.70 4.56 -24.27
CA PRO A 420 -20.94 4.33 -23.03
C PRO A 420 -20.81 5.57 -22.13
N SER A 421 -20.63 6.75 -22.72
CA SER A 421 -20.47 8.01 -21.97
C SER A 421 -21.78 8.45 -21.32
N ILE A 422 -22.91 8.30 -22.01
CA ILE A 422 -24.25 8.57 -21.45
C ILE A 422 -24.52 7.63 -20.25
N VAL A 423 -24.21 6.34 -20.40
CA VAL A 423 -24.37 5.37 -19.33
C VAL A 423 -23.41 5.66 -18.16
N HIS A 424 -22.19 6.12 -18.43
CA HIS A 424 -21.25 6.54 -17.40
C HIS A 424 -21.77 7.75 -16.60
N MET A 425 -22.40 8.74 -17.26
CA MET A 425 -23.02 9.90 -16.60
C MET A 425 -24.19 9.53 -15.68
N LEU A 426 -24.80 8.35 -15.83
CA LEU A 426 -25.82 7.84 -14.91
C LEU A 426 -25.22 7.39 -13.57
N ILE A 427 -23.96 6.96 -13.54
CA ILE A 427 -23.31 6.40 -12.35
C ILE A 427 -23.30 7.41 -11.19
N PRO A 428 -22.84 8.67 -11.34
CA PRO A 428 -22.91 9.65 -10.26
C PRO A 428 -24.32 9.89 -9.72
N LEU A 429 -25.36 9.83 -10.57
CA LEU A 429 -26.75 9.98 -10.13
C LEU A 429 -27.21 8.81 -9.25
N LEU A 430 -26.79 7.58 -9.59
CA LEU A 430 -27.05 6.39 -8.77
C LEU A 430 -26.32 6.46 -7.43
N LEU A 431 -25.05 6.90 -7.44
CA LEU A 431 -24.24 7.09 -6.23
C LEU A 431 -24.84 8.18 -5.32
N LEU A 432 -25.28 9.31 -5.88
CA LEU A 432 -25.91 10.40 -5.13
C LEU A 432 -27.25 9.96 -4.51
N ARG A 433 -28.06 9.17 -5.23
CA ARG A 433 -29.29 8.58 -4.68
C ARG A 433 -29.01 7.65 -3.50
N MET A 434 -27.89 6.91 -3.50
CA MET A 434 -27.49 6.10 -2.35
C MET A 434 -27.07 6.98 -1.17
N ALA A 435 -26.34 8.07 -1.44
CA ALA A 435 -25.88 8.99 -0.40
C ALA A 435 -27.01 9.74 0.32
N MET A 436 -28.01 10.23 -0.43
CA MET A 436 -29.09 11.06 0.12
C MET A 436 -30.11 10.30 0.98
N LYS A 437 -30.02 8.95 1.04
CA LYS A 437 -30.94 8.16 1.87
C LYS A 437 -30.68 8.38 3.37
N GLY A 438 -31.76 8.44 4.16
CA GLY A 438 -31.71 8.57 5.61
C GLY A 438 -31.05 9.87 6.09
N SER A 439 -31.42 11.03 5.51
CA SER A 439 -30.84 12.33 5.85
C SER A 439 -29.30 12.35 5.74
N TRP A 440 -28.78 11.94 4.58
CA TRP A 440 -27.34 11.84 4.27
C TRP A 440 -26.56 10.77 5.05
N SER A 441 -27.18 10.07 6.02
CA SER A 441 -26.51 8.96 6.71
C SER A 441 -26.18 7.79 5.78
N GLY A 442 -26.88 7.67 4.64
CA GLY A 442 -26.61 6.72 3.57
C GLY A 442 -25.23 6.90 2.92
N ALA A 443 -24.60 8.06 3.05
CA ALA A 443 -23.26 8.30 2.51
C ALA A 443 -22.21 7.35 3.10
N TYR A 444 -22.13 7.24 4.42
CA TYR A 444 -21.16 6.32 5.04
C TYR A 444 -21.72 4.90 5.21
N ARG A 445 -23.04 4.74 5.35
CA ARG A 445 -23.68 3.42 5.52
C ARG A 445 -23.76 2.59 4.26
N ILE A 446 -24.11 3.21 3.15
CA ILE A 446 -24.48 2.52 1.92
C ILE A 446 -23.44 2.83 0.83
N LEU A 447 -23.17 4.11 0.58
CA LEU A 447 -22.31 4.51 -0.53
C LEU A 447 -20.85 4.08 -0.33
N ILE A 448 -20.22 4.37 0.83
CA ILE A 448 -18.79 4.07 1.07
C ILE A 448 -18.44 2.59 0.85
N PRO A 449 -19.17 1.60 1.41
CA PRO A 449 -18.88 0.19 1.16
C PRO A 449 -19.03 -0.23 -0.30
N HIS A 450 -20.02 0.31 -1.00
CA HIS A 450 -20.26 -0.01 -2.42
C HIS A 450 -19.24 0.65 -3.36
N LEU A 451 -18.69 1.82 -3.00
CA LEU A 451 -17.59 2.44 -3.72
C LEU A 451 -16.33 1.57 -3.74
N VAL A 452 -16.05 0.82 -2.67
CA VAL A 452 -14.90 -0.11 -2.64
C VAL A 452 -15.03 -1.17 -3.75
N CYS A 453 -16.24 -1.72 -3.93
CA CYS A 453 -16.54 -2.66 -5.01
C CYS A 453 -16.38 -2.02 -6.39
N TYR A 454 -16.94 -0.82 -6.56
CA TYR A 454 -16.80 -0.04 -7.80
C TYR A 454 -15.33 0.21 -8.17
N PHE A 455 -14.49 0.59 -7.22
CA PHE A 455 -13.08 0.87 -7.47
C PHE A 455 -12.24 -0.39 -7.69
N TRP A 456 -12.53 -1.52 -7.03
CA TRP A 456 -11.89 -2.79 -7.40
C TRP A 456 -12.19 -3.19 -8.84
N PHE A 457 -13.43 -2.97 -9.28
CA PHE A 457 -13.80 -3.19 -10.67
C PHE A 457 -13.07 -2.22 -11.61
N SER A 458 -12.93 -0.96 -11.21
CA SER A 458 -12.15 0.07 -11.95
C SER A 458 -10.68 -0.33 -12.09
N VAL A 459 -10.08 -0.88 -11.04
CA VAL A 459 -8.71 -1.43 -11.07
C VAL A 459 -8.64 -2.58 -12.07
N SER A 460 -9.63 -3.47 -12.12
CA SER A 460 -9.67 -4.56 -13.10
C SER A 460 -9.70 -4.03 -14.54
N ILE A 461 -10.54 -3.05 -14.85
CA ILE A 461 -10.61 -2.42 -16.17
C ILE A 461 -9.25 -1.81 -16.54
N THR A 462 -8.57 -1.17 -15.59
CA THR A 462 -7.25 -0.55 -15.79
C THR A 462 -6.15 -1.56 -16.09
N MET A 463 -6.24 -2.77 -15.49
CA MET A 463 -5.26 -3.84 -15.74
C MET A 463 -5.52 -4.58 -17.05
N PHE A 464 -6.76 -4.61 -17.54
CA PHE A 464 -7.17 -5.39 -18.72
C PHE A 464 -6.32 -5.15 -19.99
N PRO A 465 -5.97 -3.90 -20.38
CA PRO A 465 -5.14 -3.64 -21.57
C PRO A 465 -3.76 -4.32 -21.55
N PHE A 466 -3.26 -4.67 -20.36
CA PHE A 466 -1.95 -5.30 -20.16
C PHE A 466 -2.05 -6.82 -19.99
N THR A 467 -3.21 -7.41 -20.32
CA THR A 467 -3.44 -8.85 -20.24
C THR A 467 -3.27 -9.54 -21.58
N THR A 468 -2.81 -10.79 -21.54
CA THR A 468 -2.79 -11.70 -22.70
C THR A 468 -3.70 -12.90 -22.43
N TRP A 469 -4.20 -13.55 -23.47
CA TRP A 469 -5.00 -14.77 -23.30
C TRP A 469 -4.25 -15.86 -22.51
N ARG A 470 -2.94 -15.98 -22.73
CA ARG A 470 -2.07 -16.91 -22.00
C ARG A 470 -1.97 -16.55 -20.51
N SER A 471 -1.77 -15.28 -20.17
CA SER A 471 -1.71 -14.85 -18.77
C SER A 471 -3.05 -15.02 -18.06
N LEU A 472 -4.17 -14.77 -18.75
CA LEU A 472 -5.51 -14.94 -18.18
C LEU A 472 -5.82 -16.42 -17.92
N ALA A 473 -5.53 -17.30 -18.88
CA ALA A 473 -5.68 -18.74 -18.69
C ALA A 473 -4.82 -19.26 -17.54
N ARG A 474 -3.55 -18.83 -17.47
CA ARG A 474 -2.63 -19.16 -16.37
C ARG A 474 -3.15 -18.69 -15.03
N ALA A 475 -3.59 -17.44 -14.92
CA ALA A 475 -4.10 -16.86 -13.68
C ALA A 475 -5.36 -17.59 -13.21
N THR A 476 -6.36 -17.75 -14.09
CA THR A 476 -7.62 -18.41 -13.74
C THR A 476 -7.41 -19.86 -13.33
N PHE A 477 -6.63 -20.64 -14.08
CA PHE A 477 -6.33 -22.03 -13.73
C PHE A 477 -5.50 -22.13 -12.45
N GLY A 478 -4.51 -21.24 -12.29
CA GLY A 478 -3.66 -21.17 -11.09
C GLY A 478 -4.46 -20.88 -9.83
N TYR A 479 -5.41 -19.94 -9.87
CA TYR A 479 -6.25 -19.61 -8.71
C TYR A 479 -7.31 -20.67 -8.41
N ILE A 480 -7.90 -21.32 -9.43
CA ILE A 480 -8.83 -22.43 -9.23
C ILE A 480 -8.12 -23.65 -8.61
N MET A 481 -6.87 -23.90 -9.02
CA MET A 481 -6.04 -24.97 -8.47
C MET A 481 -5.36 -24.61 -7.15
N LEU A 482 -5.43 -23.35 -6.71
CA LEU A 482 -4.78 -22.85 -5.49
C LEU A 482 -5.09 -23.71 -4.24
N PRO A 483 -6.35 -24.11 -3.95
CA PRO A 483 -6.64 -24.91 -2.76
C PRO A 483 -5.97 -26.30 -2.78
N ALA A 484 -5.81 -26.89 -3.97
CA ALA A 484 -5.11 -28.17 -4.16
C ALA A 484 -3.59 -28.01 -4.26
N ALA A 485 -3.13 -26.83 -4.69
CA ALA A 485 -1.72 -26.50 -4.90
C ALA A 485 -1.05 -25.93 -3.64
N ILE A 486 -1.76 -25.42 -2.63
CA ILE A 486 -1.14 -24.91 -1.38
C ILE A 486 -0.25 -25.96 -0.69
N PRO A 487 -0.68 -27.24 -0.50
CA PRO A 487 0.18 -28.26 0.10
C PRO A 487 1.39 -28.60 -0.78
N ILE A 488 1.20 -28.65 -2.10
CA ILE A 488 2.24 -29.01 -3.07
C ILE A 488 3.23 -27.86 -3.26
N SER A 489 2.75 -26.62 -3.31
CA SER A 489 3.55 -25.40 -3.45
C SER A 489 4.37 -25.12 -2.21
N PHE A 490 3.88 -25.44 -1.01
CA PHE A 490 4.70 -25.39 0.21
C PHE A 490 5.85 -26.40 0.14
N LEU A 491 5.57 -27.62 -0.32
CA LEU A 491 6.57 -28.68 -0.49
C LEU A 491 7.59 -28.33 -1.59
N LEU A 492 7.13 -27.77 -2.72
CA LEU A 492 7.95 -27.26 -3.81
C LEU A 492 8.71 -25.98 -3.42
N ALA A 493 8.18 -25.14 -2.54
CA ALA A 493 8.87 -23.97 -2.02
C ALA A 493 9.98 -24.38 -1.05
N ILE A 494 9.77 -25.40 -0.22
CA ILE A 494 10.82 -25.98 0.62
C ILE A 494 11.91 -26.60 -0.24
N LEU A 495 11.53 -27.46 -1.20
CA LEU A 495 12.48 -28.08 -2.13
C LEU A 495 13.18 -27.04 -3.00
N GLY A 496 12.45 -26.03 -3.46
CA GLY A 496 12.94 -24.90 -4.24
C GLY A 496 13.84 -23.98 -3.43
N PHE A 497 13.59 -23.81 -2.13
CA PHE A 497 14.46 -23.08 -1.20
C PHE A 497 15.75 -23.84 -0.96
N PHE A 498 15.71 -25.15 -0.76
CA PHE A 498 16.92 -25.98 -0.66
C PHE A 498 17.68 -26.04 -1.99
N TYR A 499 16.99 -26.14 -3.13
CA TYR A 499 17.59 -26.09 -4.46
C TYR A 499 18.16 -24.71 -4.76
N PHE A 500 17.48 -23.64 -4.37
CA PHE A 500 17.96 -22.27 -4.47
C PHE A 500 19.20 -22.08 -3.60
N ILE A 501 19.20 -22.52 -2.34
CA ILE A 501 20.39 -22.52 -1.48
C ILE A 501 21.52 -23.33 -2.11
N TYR A 502 21.24 -24.52 -2.63
CA TYR A 502 22.21 -25.37 -3.34
C TYR A 502 22.79 -24.67 -4.59
N LYS A 503 21.94 -24.03 -5.40
CA LYS A 503 22.38 -23.30 -6.59
C LYS A 503 23.09 -21.98 -6.25
N LEU A 504 22.67 -21.33 -5.17
CA LEU A 504 23.29 -20.12 -4.63
C LEU A 504 24.69 -20.45 -4.10
N LEU A 505 24.86 -21.61 -3.42
CA LEU A 505 26.15 -22.17 -2.98
C LEU A 505 27.10 -22.47 -4.15
N GLN A 506 26.57 -22.76 -5.35
CA GLN A 506 27.36 -22.91 -6.57
C GLN A 506 27.72 -21.57 -7.25
N THR A 507 27.05 -20.46 -6.91
CA THR A 507 27.33 -19.17 -7.54
C THR A 507 28.47 -18.42 -6.87
N GLN A 508 29.34 -17.85 -7.71
CA GLN A 508 30.41 -16.89 -7.38
C GLN A 508 29.98 -15.75 -6.44
N MET A 509 28.69 -15.44 -6.38
CA MET A 509 28.11 -14.41 -5.54
C MET A 509 28.24 -14.71 -4.04
N ILE A 510 28.20 -15.98 -3.60
CA ILE A 510 28.33 -16.31 -2.17
C ILE A 510 29.73 -16.02 -1.63
N GLY A 511 30.79 -16.24 -2.42
CA GLY A 511 32.15 -15.84 -2.03
C GLY A 511 32.23 -14.33 -1.84
N LYS A 512 31.63 -13.55 -2.77
CA LYS A 512 31.56 -12.09 -2.69
C LYS A 512 30.74 -11.62 -1.49
N LEU A 513 29.62 -12.29 -1.20
CA LEU A 513 28.69 -11.96 -0.11
C LEU A 513 29.24 -12.37 1.26
N LEU A 514 29.98 -13.48 1.36
CA LEU A 514 30.69 -13.92 2.57
C LEU A 514 31.88 -13.00 2.86
N ILE A 515 32.66 -12.62 1.84
CA ILE A 515 33.81 -11.74 2.02
C ILE A 515 33.34 -10.32 2.38
N THR A 516 32.28 -9.80 1.75
CA THR A 516 31.68 -8.53 2.16
C THR A 516 31.03 -8.63 3.53
N ALA A 517 30.28 -9.68 3.86
CA ALA A 517 29.73 -9.89 5.20
C ALA A 517 30.83 -10.04 6.27
N MET A 518 31.98 -10.67 5.96
CA MET A 518 33.13 -10.73 6.84
C MET A 518 33.78 -9.35 7.01
N LEU A 519 34.02 -8.60 5.91
CA LEU A 519 34.53 -7.23 5.96
C LEU A 519 33.61 -6.27 6.71
N PHE A 520 32.29 -6.45 6.64
CA PHE A 520 31.29 -5.68 7.40
C PHE A 520 31.10 -6.18 8.84
N ALA A 521 31.36 -7.46 9.12
CA ALA A 521 31.37 -8.00 10.47
C ALA A 521 32.57 -7.48 11.28
N VAL A 522 33.71 -7.14 10.65
CA VAL A 522 34.87 -6.59 11.35
C VAL A 522 34.55 -5.29 12.12
N PRO A 523 33.92 -4.26 11.53
CA PRO A 523 33.45 -3.08 12.26
C PRO A 523 32.39 -3.38 13.34
N VAL A 524 31.50 -4.34 13.10
CA VAL A 524 30.43 -4.74 14.05
C VAL A 524 31.01 -5.47 15.25
N VAL A 525 31.96 -6.38 15.04
CA VAL A 525 32.70 -7.08 16.10
C VAL A 525 33.58 -6.09 16.88
N LEU A 526 34.24 -5.14 16.19
CA LEU A 526 35.03 -4.08 16.83
C LEU A 526 34.16 -3.13 17.68
N THR A 527 32.94 -2.84 17.27
CA THR A 527 31.99 -2.00 18.03
C THR A 527 31.25 -2.77 19.15
N GLN A 528 31.06 -4.08 18.99
CA GLN A 528 30.48 -4.96 20.00
C GLN A 528 31.49 -5.61 20.96
N THR A 529 32.78 -5.21 20.93
CA THR A 529 33.80 -5.64 21.90
C THR A 529 33.40 -5.39 23.37
N LYS A 530 32.47 -4.45 23.63
CA LYS A 530 31.84 -4.24 24.95
C LYS A 530 31.01 -5.43 25.46
N SER A 531 30.47 -6.24 24.55
CA SER A 531 29.64 -7.42 24.85
C SER A 531 30.50 -8.68 25.03
N LEU A 532 31.50 -8.87 24.14
CA LEU A 532 32.36 -10.06 24.16
C LEU A 532 33.42 -10.05 25.27
N PHE A 533 33.91 -8.86 25.68
CA PHE A 533 34.84 -8.71 26.81
C PHE A 533 34.15 -8.07 28.02
N GLY A 534 32.92 -8.52 28.30
CA GLY A 534 32.17 -8.06 29.45
C GLY A 534 32.88 -8.39 30.76
N LYS A 535 33.50 -7.38 31.38
CA LYS A 535 33.35 -7.12 32.82
C LYS A 535 33.18 -5.62 33.05
N LYS A 536 32.16 -5.30 33.86
CA LYS A 536 31.86 -3.97 34.39
C LYS A 536 33.08 -3.47 35.19
N ASP A 537 33.99 -2.72 34.57
CA ASP A 537 34.88 -1.84 35.30
C ASP A 537 34.49 -0.39 35.08
N LYS A 538 34.14 0.27 36.19
CA LYS A 538 33.53 1.60 36.28
C LYS A 538 34.45 2.75 35.88
N ASN A 539 35.67 2.49 35.39
CA ASN A 539 36.61 3.52 34.95
C ASN A 539 37.07 3.29 33.50
N THR A 540 36.15 3.41 32.54
CA THR A 540 36.56 3.59 31.14
C THR A 540 37.00 5.03 30.93
N SER A 541 38.32 5.23 30.92
CA SER A 541 39.01 6.52 30.77
C SER A 541 38.45 7.37 29.62
N ALA A 542 38.26 8.67 29.88
CA ALA A 542 37.74 9.67 28.94
C ALA A 542 38.51 9.71 27.59
N LYS A 543 39.76 9.21 27.56
CA LYS A 543 40.60 9.10 26.37
C LYS A 543 40.02 8.11 25.33
N SER A 544 39.44 6.99 25.76
CA SER A 544 38.84 5.97 24.88
C SER A 544 37.56 6.47 24.21
N LYS A 545 36.70 7.19 24.95
CA LYS A 545 35.49 7.82 24.40
C LYS A 545 35.82 8.93 23.37
N ARG A 546 36.96 9.60 23.53
CA ARG A 546 37.42 10.64 22.59
C ARG A 546 37.90 10.03 21.27
N VAL A 547 38.67 8.93 21.33
CA VAL A 547 39.13 8.20 20.14
C VAL A 547 37.95 7.59 19.36
N GLN A 548 36.96 7.03 20.05
CA GLN A 548 35.76 6.48 19.40
C GLN A 548 34.92 7.55 18.68
N LYS A 549 34.77 8.74 19.27
CA LYS A 549 34.12 9.89 18.60
C LYS A 549 34.91 10.36 17.38
N ILE A 550 36.24 10.44 17.48
CA ILE A 550 37.10 10.85 16.36
C ILE A 550 37.00 9.85 15.20
N LEU A 551 36.97 8.55 15.49
CA LEU A 551 36.84 7.51 14.47
C LEU A 551 35.46 7.55 13.78
N MET A 552 34.37 7.76 14.53
CA MET A 552 33.03 7.93 13.97
C MET A 552 32.90 9.20 13.12
N ILE A 553 33.48 10.31 13.57
CA ILE A 553 33.50 11.56 12.81
C ILE A 553 34.34 11.37 11.54
N SER A 554 35.46 10.65 11.60
CA SER A 554 36.29 10.33 10.43
C SER A 554 35.52 9.51 9.39
N PHE A 555 34.76 8.50 9.79
CA PHE A 555 33.92 7.71 8.88
C PHE A 555 32.71 8.51 8.35
N ALA A 556 32.12 9.39 9.16
CA ALA A 556 31.07 10.30 8.71
C ALA A 556 31.59 11.33 7.69
N VAL A 557 32.78 11.88 7.92
CA VAL A 557 33.44 12.82 6.99
C VAL A 557 33.85 12.12 5.70
N LEU A 558 34.35 10.88 5.74
CA LEU A 558 34.60 10.06 4.55
C LEU A 558 33.33 9.67 3.80
N GLY A 559 32.19 9.52 4.48
CA GLY A 559 30.88 9.27 3.86
C GLY A 559 30.22 10.52 3.26
N VAL A 560 30.56 11.71 3.75
CA VAL A 560 30.08 13.01 3.23
C VAL A 560 30.98 13.56 2.12
N LEU A 561 32.25 13.16 2.08
CA LEU A 561 33.21 13.59 1.04
C LEU A 561 32.68 13.35 -0.40
N PRO A 562 32.05 12.21 -0.74
CA PRO A 562 31.46 11.99 -2.06
C PRO A 562 30.28 12.93 -2.37
N LEU A 563 29.50 13.33 -1.35
CA LEU A 563 28.35 14.25 -1.51
C LEU A 563 28.79 15.68 -1.86
N LEU A 564 30.00 16.08 -1.45
CA LEU A 564 30.59 17.38 -1.81
C LEU A 564 31.13 17.43 -3.25
N PHE A 565 31.27 16.28 -3.91
CA PHE A 565 31.69 16.17 -5.31
C PHE A 565 30.54 15.89 -6.30
N VAL A 566 29.29 15.76 -5.81
CA VAL A 566 28.12 15.68 -6.70
C VAL A 566 27.78 17.10 -7.18
N ARG A 567 28.16 17.42 -8.42
CA ARG A 567 27.56 18.55 -9.13
C ARG A 567 26.09 18.22 -9.36
N ILE A 568 25.20 18.92 -8.65
CA ILE A 568 23.78 18.98 -9.03
C ILE A 568 23.74 19.61 -10.42
N PRO A 569 23.22 18.94 -11.46
CA PRO A 569 23.03 19.60 -12.75
C PRO A 569 22.04 20.74 -12.51
N THR A 570 22.51 21.97 -12.72
CA THR A 570 21.64 23.14 -12.68
C THR A 570 20.60 22.97 -13.77
N LEU A 571 19.34 22.81 -13.37
CA LEU A 571 18.17 22.77 -14.23
C LEU A 571 17.94 24.16 -14.82
N SER A 572 18.77 24.56 -15.77
CA SER A 572 18.52 25.72 -16.62
C SER A 572 18.09 25.20 -17.98
N LYS A 573 16.84 25.49 -18.33
CA LYS A 573 16.23 25.18 -19.62
C LYS A 573 17.13 25.71 -20.75
N ALA A 574 17.93 24.85 -21.36
CA ALA A 574 18.78 25.23 -22.47
C ALA A 574 17.88 25.48 -23.69
N LYS A 575 17.93 26.69 -24.25
CA LYS A 575 17.34 26.94 -25.56
C LYS A 575 18.05 26.03 -26.57
N HIS A 576 17.27 25.26 -27.34
CA HIS A 576 17.79 24.45 -28.44
C HIS A 576 18.50 25.35 -29.44
N PHE A 577 19.84 25.37 -29.38
CA PHE A 577 20.70 25.96 -30.38
C PHE A 577 21.49 24.81 -31.00
N GLU A 578 21.12 24.42 -32.22
CA GLU A 578 21.87 23.44 -33.01
C GLU A 578 22.93 24.18 -33.82
N LEU A 579 24.21 23.92 -33.53
CA LEU A 579 25.32 24.52 -34.25
C LEU A 579 25.54 23.75 -35.58
N SER A 580 25.24 24.40 -36.70
CA SER A 580 25.47 23.82 -38.04
C SER A 580 26.96 23.63 -38.33
N TRP A 581 27.30 22.63 -39.16
CA TRP A 581 28.67 22.36 -39.58
C TRP A 581 29.34 23.58 -40.21
N GLU A 582 28.64 24.28 -41.11
CA GLU A 582 29.14 25.49 -41.78
C GLU A 582 29.52 26.60 -40.78
N SER A 583 28.67 26.81 -39.76
CA SER A 583 28.91 27.80 -38.71
C SER A 583 30.12 27.42 -37.85
N TYR A 584 30.26 26.13 -37.53
CA TYR A 584 31.41 25.62 -36.79
C TYR A 584 32.72 25.76 -37.60
N ARG A 585 32.71 25.38 -38.88
CA ARG A 585 33.88 25.47 -39.79
C ARG A 585 34.39 26.91 -39.91
N ALA A 586 33.50 27.88 -40.06
CA ALA A 586 33.88 29.29 -40.20
C ALA A 586 34.50 29.90 -38.93
N ILE A 587 34.08 29.45 -37.74
CA ILE A 587 34.44 30.08 -36.47
C ILE A 587 35.59 29.33 -35.78
N CYS A 588 35.64 28.00 -35.92
CA CYS A 588 36.45 27.11 -35.07
C CYS A 588 37.57 26.37 -35.79
N ILE A 589 37.57 26.30 -37.13
CA ILE A 589 38.61 25.57 -37.86
C ILE A 589 39.66 26.58 -38.35
N PRO A 590 40.92 26.51 -37.88
CA PRO A 590 41.98 27.41 -38.34
C PRO A 590 42.41 27.05 -39.77
N ALA A 591 42.84 28.04 -40.56
CA ALA A 591 43.49 27.79 -41.84
C ALA A 591 44.91 27.21 -41.63
N GLU A 592 45.49 26.59 -42.67
CA GLU A 592 46.77 25.85 -42.57
C GLU A 592 47.94 26.64 -41.95
N ASN A 593 47.95 27.98 -42.06
CA ASN A 593 49.02 28.85 -41.57
C ASN A 593 48.60 29.74 -40.38
N ASP A 594 47.40 29.56 -39.82
CA ASP A 594 46.89 30.38 -38.71
C ASP A 594 47.32 29.83 -37.33
N ILE A 595 47.52 30.75 -36.38
CA ILE A 595 47.74 30.39 -34.98
C ILE A 595 46.42 29.88 -34.39
N TRP A 596 46.42 28.72 -33.72
CA TRP A 596 45.19 28.06 -33.25
C TRP A 596 44.53 28.75 -32.04
N ALA A 597 45.31 29.39 -31.17
CA ALA A 597 44.82 29.92 -29.89
C ALA A 597 43.60 30.88 -30.00
N PRO A 598 43.52 31.83 -30.95
CA PRO A 598 42.32 32.67 -31.15
C PRO A 598 41.06 31.89 -31.55
N TYR A 599 41.19 30.75 -32.21
CA TYR A 599 40.06 29.87 -32.57
C TYR A 599 39.62 29.07 -31.34
N GLN A 600 40.58 28.53 -30.57
CA GLN A 600 40.30 27.81 -29.32
C GLN A 600 39.58 28.69 -28.29
N ILE A 601 40.00 29.96 -28.13
CA ILE A 601 39.36 30.91 -27.21
C ILE A 601 37.91 31.20 -27.61
N ARG A 602 37.64 31.44 -28.90
CA ARG A 602 36.28 31.72 -29.40
C ARG A 602 35.37 30.51 -29.30
N CYS A 603 35.91 29.33 -29.56
CA CYS A 603 35.11 28.11 -29.62
C CYS A 603 34.95 27.41 -28.28
N ARG A 604 35.66 27.87 -27.24
CA ARG A 604 35.49 27.43 -25.85
C ARG A 604 34.03 27.50 -25.39
N ASP A 605 33.28 28.50 -25.85
CA ASP A 605 31.90 28.71 -25.46
C ASP A 605 30.93 27.66 -26.04
N PHE A 606 31.37 26.86 -27.03
CA PHE A 606 30.61 25.76 -27.62
C PHE A 606 30.92 24.38 -27.02
N ILE A 607 31.79 24.30 -26.00
CA ILE A 607 32.11 23.03 -25.33
C ILE A 607 30.84 22.47 -24.68
N GLY A 608 30.53 21.21 -24.98
CA GLY A 608 29.33 20.53 -24.49
C GLY A 608 28.06 20.77 -25.29
N THR A 609 28.08 21.65 -26.31
CA THR A 609 26.94 21.82 -27.23
C THR A 609 26.75 20.56 -28.07
N LYS A 610 25.48 20.15 -28.25
CA LYS A 610 25.09 19.01 -29.09
C LYS A 610 25.09 19.44 -30.56
N VAL A 611 25.72 18.63 -31.41
CA VAL A 611 25.73 18.81 -32.87
C VAL A 611 25.18 17.57 -33.56
N ASN A 612 24.65 17.73 -34.76
CA ASN A 612 24.24 16.64 -35.65
C ASN A 612 24.86 16.87 -37.04
N TRP A 613 25.82 16.04 -37.42
CA TRP A 613 26.59 16.17 -38.67
C TRP A 613 26.61 14.86 -39.46
N LYS A 614 26.96 14.97 -40.74
CA LYS A 614 27.05 13.84 -41.67
C LYS A 614 28.47 13.71 -42.21
N GLY A 615 28.96 12.49 -42.34
CA GLY A 615 30.29 12.25 -42.90
C GLY A 615 30.57 10.78 -43.21
N ALA A 616 31.72 10.52 -43.83
CA ALA A 616 32.16 9.19 -44.21
C ALA A 616 33.19 8.62 -43.23
N VAL A 617 33.10 7.33 -42.91
CA VAL A 617 34.04 6.66 -42.01
C VAL A 617 35.41 6.52 -42.66
N LYS A 618 36.47 7.01 -42.00
CA LYS A 618 37.86 6.79 -42.42
C LYS A 618 38.45 5.56 -41.73
N GLN A 619 38.35 5.52 -40.40
CA GLN A 619 38.86 4.42 -39.58
C GLN A 619 38.27 4.42 -38.17
N VAL A 620 38.32 3.25 -37.52
CA VAL A 620 38.00 3.07 -36.10
C VAL A 620 39.26 2.58 -35.39
N LYS A 621 39.68 3.26 -34.33
CA LYS A 621 40.83 2.87 -33.49
C LYS A 621 40.42 2.75 -32.02
N ILE A 622 41.11 1.93 -31.25
CA ILE A 622 41.00 1.91 -29.79
C ILE A 622 41.98 2.95 -29.24
N THR A 623 41.50 3.89 -28.43
CA THR A 623 42.34 4.93 -27.80
C THR A 623 42.77 4.55 -26.40
N LYS A 624 41.92 3.85 -25.67
CA LYS A 624 42.15 3.48 -24.27
C LYS A 624 41.60 2.09 -24.00
N SER A 625 42.33 1.29 -23.23
CA SER A 625 41.89 0.00 -22.71
C SER A 625 42.09 0.00 -21.20
N GLU A 626 41.01 -0.13 -20.44
CA GLU A 626 41.03 -0.17 -18.98
C GLU A 626 40.38 -1.45 -18.47
N ASN A 627 41.09 -2.17 -17.61
CA ASN A 627 40.54 -3.27 -16.85
C ASN A 627 40.71 -2.97 -15.35
N THR A 628 39.69 -2.34 -14.79
CA THR A 628 39.68 -1.91 -13.38
C THR A 628 39.75 -3.11 -12.43
N ALA A 629 39.09 -4.22 -12.78
CA ALA A 629 39.15 -5.46 -12.01
C ALA A 629 40.57 -6.03 -11.97
N GLU A 630 41.26 -6.04 -13.10
CA GLU A 630 42.65 -6.49 -13.21
C GLU A 630 43.62 -5.56 -12.45
N SER A 631 43.44 -4.24 -12.55
CA SER A 631 44.26 -3.26 -11.83
C SER A 631 44.21 -3.47 -10.31
N VAL A 632 43.02 -3.74 -9.78
CA VAL A 632 42.81 -4.01 -8.34
C VAL A 632 43.39 -5.37 -7.94
N ILE A 633 43.10 -6.44 -8.69
CA ILE A 633 43.56 -7.79 -8.34
C ILE A 633 45.09 -7.90 -8.44
N LYS A 634 45.71 -7.23 -9.42
CA LYS A 634 47.17 -7.17 -9.58
C LYS A 634 47.89 -6.40 -8.47
N SER A 635 47.19 -5.51 -7.75
CA SER A 635 47.74 -4.77 -6.61
C SER A 635 47.83 -5.62 -5.32
N LEU A 636 47.20 -6.79 -5.29
CA LEU A 636 47.18 -7.70 -4.15
C LEU A 636 48.40 -8.65 -4.14
N PRO A 637 48.78 -9.19 -2.97
CA PRO A 637 49.80 -10.24 -2.87
C PRO A 637 49.44 -11.49 -3.69
N THR A 638 50.43 -12.17 -4.26
CA THR A 638 50.25 -13.31 -5.18
C THR A 638 49.39 -14.45 -4.63
N ILE A 639 49.46 -14.68 -3.33
CA ILE A 639 48.67 -15.68 -2.59
C ILE A 639 47.15 -15.42 -2.72
N LEU A 640 46.75 -14.15 -2.87
CA LEU A 640 45.36 -13.73 -3.05
C LEU A 640 45.04 -13.44 -4.51
N SER A 641 45.96 -12.88 -5.29
CA SER A 641 45.69 -12.51 -6.69
C SER A 641 45.34 -13.71 -7.56
N ASP A 642 46.12 -14.80 -7.48
CA ASP A 642 45.98 -15.96 -8.37
C ASP A 642 44.62 -16.67 -8.24
N PRO A 643 44.12 -16.97 -7.03
CA PRO A 643 42.76 -17.50 -6.90
C PRO A 643 41.71 -16.47 -7.33
N LEU A 644 41.92 -15.17 -7.09
CA LEU A 644 40.96 -14.13 -7.48
C LEU A 644 40.85 -13.95 -9.01
N TYR A 645 41.93 -14.09 -9.77
CA TYR A 645 41.90 -14.08 -11.24
C TYR A 645 41.01 -15.21 -11.79
N CYS A 646 41.05 -16.41 -11.20
CA CYS A 646 40.23 -17.54 -11.63
C CYS A 646 38.81 -17.55 -11.06
N ILE A 647 38.59 -16.88 -9.91
CA ILE A 647 37.25 -16.66 -9.39
C ILE A 647 36.56 -15.63 -10.30
N TYR A 648 37.10 -14.43 -10.44
CA TYR A 648 36.41 -13.34 -11.13
C TYR A 648 36.55 -13.32 -12.65
N GLY A 649 37.47 -14.13 -13.20
CA GLY A 649 37.77 -14.20 -14.62
C GLY A 649 37.46 -15.55 -15.24
N ASP A 650 37.73 -15.66 -16.53
CA ASP A 650 37.48 -16.83 -17.34
C ASP A 650 38.76 -17.67 -17.48
N ARG A 651 38.60 -19.00 -17.59
CA ARG A 651 39.73 -19.88 -17.89
C ARG A 651 40.15 -19.71 -19.35
N ILE A 652 41.46 -19.64 -19.59
CA ILE A 652 42.00 -19.65 -20.95
C ILE A 652 41.68 -21.01 -21.58
N SER A 653 40.95 -20.99 -22.70
CA SER A 653 40.56 -22.21 -23.43
C SER A 653 41.76 -22.91 -24.07
N ASP A 654 41.64 -24.21 -24.32
CA ASP A 654 42.69 -24.97 -24.99
C ASP A 654 42.82 -24.56 -26.46
N CYS A 655 44.05 -24.22 -26.86
CA CYS A 655 44.38 -23.82 -28.23
C CYS A 655 44.25 -25.03 -29.16
N ASN A 656 43.31 -24.96 -30.11
CA ASN A 656 43.08 -26.04 -31.06
C ASN A 656 43.31 -25.55 -32.50
N GLU A 657 44.22 -26.21 -33.21
CA GLU A 657 44.67 -25.82 -34.55
C GLU A 657 43.57 -26.02 -35.60
N ALA A 658 42.67 -26.99 -35.39
CA ALA A 658 41.60 -27.32 -36.32
C ALA A 658 40.40 -26.36 -36.28
N SER A 659 40.20 -25.61 -35.20
CA SER A 659 39.02 -24.74 -35.01
C SER A 659 39.34 -23.24 -35.06
N MET A 660 40.61 -22.86 -35.04
CA MET A 660 41.04 -21.46 -34.94
C MET A 660 41.75 -20.98 -36.22
N PRO A 661 41.56 -19.71 -36.63
CA PRO A 661 42.39 -19.07 -37.64
C PRO A 661 43.87 -19.09 -37.23
N THR A 662 44.80 -19.21 -38.19
CA THR A 662 46.25 -19.31 -37.94
C THR A 662 46.83 -18.19 -37.08
N THR A 663 46.28 -16.97 -37.15
CA THR A 663 46.67 -15.83 -36.31
C THR A 663 46.16 -15.95 -34.87
N ALA A 664 44.92 -16.41 -34.68
CA ALA A 664 44.33 -16.64 -33.36
C ALA A 664 44.98 -17.81 -32.63
N PHE A 665 45.34 -18.88 -33.38
CA PHE A 665 46.06 -20.03 -32.84
C PHE A 665 47.44 -19.64 -32.31
N LYS A 666 48.22 -18.89 -33.10
CA LYS A 666 49.53 -18.35 -32.65
C LYS A 666 49.41 -17.46 -31.42
N HIS A 667 48.41 -16.57 -31.39
CA HIS A 667 48.15 -15.74 -30.21
C HIS A 667 47.80 -16.58 -28.97
N CYS A 668 46.99 -17.62 -29.13
CA CYS A 668 46.64 -18.53 -28.04
C CYS A 668 47.86 -19.30 -27.50
N GLN A 669 48.74 -19.79 -28.39
CA GLN A 669 49.98 -20.47 -27.98
C GLN A 669 50.89 -19.57 -27.15
N ILE A 670 51.12 -18.34 -27.60
CA ILE A 670 51.95 -17.36 -26.89
C ILE A 670 51.38 -17.05 -25.50
N VAL A 671 50.06 -16.90 -25.38
CA VAL A 671 49.40 -16.64 -24.08
C VAL A 671 49.51 -17.85 -23.14
N LYS A 672 49.45 -19.08 -23.67
CA LYS A 672 49.59 -20.32 -22.88
C LYS A 672 51.01 -20.52 -22.36
N GLU A 673 52.02 -20.10 -23.11
CA GLU A 673 53.42 -20.13 -22.68
C GLU A 673 53.72 -19.21 -21.48
N MET A 674 52.90 -18.16 -21.28
CA MET A 674 53.03 -17.24 -20.14
C MET A 674 52.56 -17.82 -18.79
N LYS A 675 52.19 -19.11 -18.71
CA LYS A 675 51.72 -19.84 -17.50
C LYS A 675 50.49 -19.23 -16.80
N GLN A 676 49.80 -18.29 -17.42
CA GLN A 676 48.56 -17.74 -16.89
C GLN A 676 47.41 -18.70 -17.21
N THR A 677 46.62 -19.10 -16.21
CA THR A 677 45.52 -20.07 -16.39
C THR A 677 44.15 -19.41 -16.56
N CYS A 678 44.01 -18.18 -16.08
CA CYS A 678 42.75 -17.43 -16.06
C CYS A 678 42.99 -15.96 -16.42
N HIS A 679 42.02 -15.32 -17.10
CA HIS A 679 42.10 -13.93 -17.54
C HIS A 679 40.83 -13.15 -17.18
N LEU A 680 40.95 -11.82 -17.05
CA LEU A 680 39.83 -10.92 -16.74
C LEU A 680 39.30 -10.13 -17.94
N ARG A 681 39.64 -10.56 -19.18
CA ARG A 681 39.27 -9.85 -20.43
C ARG A 681 37.77 -9.57 -20.61
N SER A 682 36.89 -10.34 -19.98
CA SER A 682 35.45 -10.09 -19.98
C SER A 682 35.06 -8.77 -19.28
N HIS A 683 35.97 -8.21 -18.46
CA HIS A 683 35.83 -6.90 -17.80
C HIS A 683 36.60 -5.79 -18.51
N ASP A 684 37.18 -6.03 -19.69
CA ASP A 684 37.88 -5.01 -20.45
C ASP A 684 36.90 -3.94 -20.97
N GLN A 685 37.12 -2.70 -20.57
CA GLN A 685 36.43 -1.54 -21.14
C GLN A 685 37.34 -0.84 -22.15
N PHE A 686 36.84 -0.72 -23.38
CA PHE A 686 37.55 -0.06 -24.47
C PHE A 686 36.90 1.29 -24.77
N THR A 687 37.72 2.32 -24.91
CA THR A 687 37.33 3.59 -25.50
C THR A 687 37.75 3.59 -26.97
N PHE A 688 36.83 3.93 -27.84
CA PHE A 688 37.03 3.96 -29.29
C PHE A 688 37.19 5.41 -29.76
N SER A 689 37.94 5.60 -30.83
CA SER A 689 37.95 6.84 -31.61
C SER A 689 37.59 6.49 -33.04
N LEU A 690 36.50 7.07 -33.52
CA LEU A 690 36.01 6.97 -34.88
C LEU A 690 36.46 8.23 -35.63
N SER A 691 37.36 8.08 -36.59
CA SER A 691 37.77 9.18 -37.47
C SER A 691 36.82 9.24 -38.67
N MET A 692 36.15 10.37 -38.83
CA MET A 692 35.23 10.66 -39.93
C MET A 692 35.78 11.74 -40.85
N GLN A 693 35.42 11.66 -42.12
CA GLN A 693 35.65 12.69 -43.12
C GLN A 693 34.32 13.46 -43.30
N VAL A 694 34.29 14.71 -42.86
CA VAL A 694 33.16 15.62 -43.07
C VAL A 694 33.61 16.66 -44.08
N GLU A 695 33.11 16.54 -45.31
CA GLU A 695 33.58 17.35 -46.46
C GLU A 695 35.12 17.23 -46.63
N ASP A 696 35.85 18.32 -46.45
CA ASP A 696 37.31 18.40 -46.57
C ASP A 696 38.06 18.20 -45.23
N VAL A 697 37.36 18.13 -44.10
CA VAL A 697 37.97 18.08 -42.76
C VAL A 697 37.80 16.71 -42.09
N GLN A 698 38.86 16.24 -41.44
CA GLN A 698 38.80 15.05 -40.59
C GLN A 698 38.30 15.42 -39.19
N VAL A 699 37.30 14.69 -38.70
CA VAL A 699 36.68 14.84 -37.38
C VAL A 699 36.88 13.54 -36.58
N ASP A 700 37.41 13.63 -35.36
CA ASP A 700 37.59 12.47 -34.48
C ASP A 700 36.44 12.41 -33.46
N LEU A 701 35.82 11.24 -33.31
CA LEU A 701 34.71 10.98 -32.39
C LEU A 701 35.14 9.99 -31.32
N GLU A 702 35.27 10.43 -30.07
CA GLU A 702 35.46 9.58 -28.91
C GLU A 702 34.16 8.87 -28.52
N ALA A 703 34.17 7.54 -28.53
CA ALA A 703 33.02 6.70 -28.25
C ALA A 703 33.30 5.76 -27.09
N GLY A 704 32.30 5.63 -26.19
CA GLY A 704 32.36 4.71 -25.05
C GLY A 704 32.21 3.23 -25.44
N PRO A 705 32.35 2.32 -24.45
CA PRO A 705 32.32 0.87 -24.69
C PRO A 705 30.99 0.36 -25.25
N ASN A 706 29.88 1.10 -25.03
CA ASN A 706 28.55 0.73 -25.51
C ASN A 706 28.47 0.68 -27.05
N PHE A 707 29.26 1.50 -27.74
CA PHE A 707 29.30 1.54 -29.19
C PHE A 707 30.16 0.42 -29.82
N LYS A 708 30.81 -0.44 -29.01
CA LYS A 708 31.73 -1.49 -29.49
C LYS A 708 31.14 -2.34 -30.61
N GLY A 709 29.89 -2.81 -30.46
CA GLY A 709 29.24 -3.66 -31.46
C GLY A 709 29.02 -2.95 -32.79
N GLN A 710 28.50 -1.72 -32.74
CA GLN A 710 28.24 -0.89 -33.94
C GLN A 710 29.55 -0.46 -34.61
N LEU A 711 30.53 0.01 -33.84
CA LEU A 711 31.82 0.48 -34.36
C LEU A 711 32.67 -0.65 -34.96
N MET A 712 32.65 -1.85 -34.38
CA MET A 712 33.34 -3.01 -34.95
C MET A 712 32.68 -3.51 -36.23
N ALA A 713 31.40 -3.19 -36.44
CA ALA A 713 30.68 -3.56 -37.65
C ALA A 713 30.93 -2.60 -38.82
N LEU A 714 31.43 -1.38 -38.58
CA LEU A 714 31.69 -0.33 -39.58
C LEU A 714 32.80 -0.69 -40.57
N LYS A 715 32.72 -0.14 -41.78
CA LYS A 715 33.69 -0.29 -42.86
C LYS A 715 34.17 1.09 -43.32
N PRO A 716 35.39 1.19 -43.88
CA PRO A 716 35.84 2.43 -44.50
C PRO A 716 34.86 2.88 -45.60
N ASN A 717 34.61 4.18 -45.68
CA ASN A 717 33.67 4.88 -46.56
C ASN A 717 32.17 4.67 -46.30
N ASP A 718 31.77 4.06 -45.17
CA ASP A 718 30.35 4.08 -44.77
C ASP A 718 29.91 5.53 -44.47
N GLU A 719 28.75 5.94 -44.97
CA GLU A 719 28.14 7.23 -44.62
C GLU A 719 27.35 7.10 -43.31
N LEU A 720 27.61 8.03 -42.39
CA LEU A 720 26.98 8.09 -41.08
C LEU A 720 26.40 9.49 -40.82
N GLU A 721 25.23 9.52 -40.23
CA GLU A 721 24.68 10.67 -39.51
C GLU A 721 24.92 10.45 -38.02
N PHE A 722 25.60 11.37 -37.35
CA PHE A 722 25.98 11.22 -35.95
C PHE A 722 25.62 12.44 -35.14
N SER A 723 25.23 12.20 -33.89
CA SER A 723 25.13 13.24 -32.88
C SER A 723 26.25 13.11 -31.86
N GLY A 724 26.89 14.23 -31.54
CA GLY A 724 27.97 14.28 -30.58
C GLY A 724 27.99 15.59 -29.80
N SER A 725 28.70 15.59 -28.67
CA SER A 725 28.98 16.80 -27.89
C SER A 725 30.43 17.22 -28.07
N LEU A 726 30.69 18.50 -28.32
CA LEU A 726 32.03 19.04 -28.51
C LEU A 726 32.89 18.89 -27.24
N VAL A 727 34.06 18.26 -27.35
CA VAL A 727 35.01 18.02 -26.23
C VAL A 727 36.21 18.94 -26.33
N ASP A 728 36.78 19.06 -27.52
CA ASP A 728 37.90 19.94 -27.84
C ASP A 728 37.52 20.88 -28.99
N VAL A 729 38.03 22.10 -28.98
CA VAL A 729 37.56 23.17 -29.87
C VAL A 729 38.71 24.05 -30.33
N GLY A 730 38.71 24.41 -31.61
CA GLY A 730 39.75 25.26 -32.21
C GLY A 730 40.93 24.52 -32.82
N THR A 731 40.79 23.22 -33.11
CA THR A 731 41.83 22.38 -33.72
C THR A 731 41.50 22.08 -35.19
N PRO A 732 42.52 21.81 -36.04
CA PRO A 732 42.29 21.39 -37.42
C PRO A 732 41.59 20.02 -37.52
N ILE A 733 41.64 19.22 -36.46
CA ILE A 733 40.93 17.94 -36.31
C ILE A 733 40.09 18.03 -35.03
N PRO A 734 38.82 18.44 -35.13
CA PRO A 734 37.97 18.60 -33.96
C PRO A 734 37.66 17.24 -33.32
N ASN A 735 37.61 17.22 -31.98
CA ASN A 735 37.30 16.02 -31.19
C ASN A 735 35.94 16.16 -30.50
N LEU A 736 35.08 15.18 -30.74
CA LEU A 736 33.71 15.14 -30.23
C LEU A 736 33.46 13.86 -29.46
N ARG A 737 32.59 13.91 -28.45
CA ARG A 737 32.11 12.72 -27.75
C ARG A 737 30.83 12.23 -28.41
N LEU A 738 30.84 11.01 -28.91
CA LEU A 738 29.74 10.39 -29.61
C LEU A 738 28.55 10.14 -28.67
N ARG A 739 27.35 10.53 -29.10
CA ARG A 739 26.07 10.33 -28.39
C ARG A 739 25.16 9.36 -29.11
N SER A 740 25.03 9.50 -30.42
CA SER A 740 24.29 8.57 -31.27
C SER A 740 24.93 8.50 -32.64
N LEU A 741 24.77 7.36 -33.31
CA LEU A 741 25.22 7.16 -34.67
C LEU A 741 24.13 6.41 -35.44
N ASN A 742 23.88 6.84 -36.67
CA ASN A 742 22.99 6.19 -37.60
C ASN A 742 23.71 6.00 -38.93
N CYS A 743 23.77 4.76 -39.43
CA CYS A 743 24.39 4.47 -40.71
C CYS A 743 23.36 4.57 -41.83
N THR A 744 23.58 5.50 -42.76
CA THR A 744 22.68 5.72 -43.90
C THR A 744 23.00 4.78 -45.05
N SER A 745 24.23 4.26 -45.13
CA SER A 745 24.65 3.36 -46.21
C SER A 745 24.20 1.91 -46.03
N ARG A 746 24.01 1.44 -44.79
CA ARG A 746 23.61 0.04 -44.50
C ARG A 746 23.01 -0.14 -43.11
N GLU A 747 22.14 -1.14 -42.98
CA GLU A 747 21.62 -1.56 -41.68
C GLU A 747 22.71 -2.20 -40.83
N LEU A 748 22.99 -1.59 -39.68
CA LEU A 748 23.86 -2.16 -38.64
C LEU A 748 23.03 -3.05 -37.71
N PRO A 749 23.62 -4.11 -37.14
CA PRO A 749 22.91 -4.96 -36.18
C PRO A 749 22.40 -4.12 -35.00
N ILE A 750 21.07 -4.09 -34.83
CA ILE A 750 20.40 -3.39 -33.74
C ILE A 750 20.72 -4.12 -32.44
N MET A 751 21.66 -3.56 -31.67
CA MET A 751 21.80 -3.89 -30.26
C MET A 751 20.92 -2.89 -29.50
N MET A 752 20.05 -3.43 -28.65
CA MET A 752 19.11 -2.70 -27.82
C MET A 752 19.87 -1.65 -27.00
N ASP A 753 19.68 -0.37 -27.35
CA ASP A 753 20.29 0.77 -26.69
C ASP A 753 19.72 0.84 -25.26
N LEU A 754 20.47 0.34 -24.28
CA LEU A 754 20.02 0.25 -22.89
C LEU A 754 20.46 1.46 -22.04
N SER A 755 20.90 2.53 -22.68
CA SER A 755 21.16 3.79 -22.00
C SER A 755 21.08 4.96 -22.97
N GLU A 756 19.86 5.33 -23.38
CA GLU A 756 19.59 6.76 -23.43
C GLU A 756 19.89 7.27 -22.01
N ASP A 757 20.87 8.16 -21.87
CA ASP A 757 20.91 9.04 -20.71
C ASP A 757 19.49 9.59 -20.55
N VAL A 758 18.93 9.52 -19.34
CA VAL A 758 17.56 9.97 -19.05
C VAL A 758 17.47 11.46 -19.38
N ASP A 759 17.11 11.77 -20.63
CA ASP A 759 16.89 13.13 -21.12
C ASP A 759 15.60 13.69 -20.48
N GLU A 760 15.55 15.01 -20.31
CA GLU A 760 14.37 15.71 -19.73
C GLU A 760 13.08 15.38 -20.51
N ASP A 761 13.18 15.19 -21.82
CA ASP A 761 12.07 14.85 -22.70
C ASP A 761 11.48 13.47 -22.41
N THR A 762 12.33 12.50 -22.06
CA THR A 762 11.91 11.13 -21.71
C THR A 762 11.19 11.10 -20.36
N VAL A 763 11.63 11.92 -19.40
CA VAL A 763 10.94 12.10 -18.11
C VAL A 763 9.60 12.82 -18.30
N TYR A 764 9.57 13.88 -19.13
CA TYR A 764 8.35 14.61 -19.43
C TYR A 764 7.32 13.70 -20.11
N LYS A 765 7.73 12.90 -21.09
CA LYS A 765 6.86 11.91 -21.76
C LYS A 765 6.30 10.89 -20.78
N MET A 766 7.14 10.32 -19.91
CA MET A 766 6.69 9.37 -18.88
C MET A 766 5.68 10.00 -17.90
N LEU A 767 5.92 11.24 -17.45
CA LEU A 767 4.99 11.97 -16.59
C LEU A 767 3.67 12.29 -17.30
N ASN A 768 3.73 12.64 -18.58
CA ASN A 768 2.55 12.99 -19.36
C ASN A 768 1.67 11.77 -19.68
N GLU A 769 2.30 10.63 -20.04
CA GLU A 769 1.62 9.34 -20.15
C GLU A 769 1.03 8.88 -18.81
N ALA A 770 1.76 9.13 -17.71
CA ALA A 770 1.28 8.78 -16.39
C ALA A 770 0.06 9.61 -15.96
N PHE A 771 0.08 10.91 -16.25
CA PHE A 771 -1.06 11.80 -16.05
C PHE A 771 -2.26 11.37 -16.89
N ALA A 772 -2.04 10.98 -18.14
CA ALA A 772 -3.10 10.46 -19.01
C ALA A 772 -3.81 9.25 -18.40
N LEU A 773 -3.06 8.28 -17.89
CA LEU A 773 -3.64 7.07 -17.30
C LEU A 773 -4.39 7.39 -16.00
N THR A 774 -3.89 8.30 -15.17
CA THR A 774 -4.56 8.73 -13.94
C THR A 774 -5.82 9.56 -14.22
N PHE A 775 -5.78 10.45 -15.20
CA PHE A 775 -6.95 11.24 -15.63
C PHE A 775 -8.05 10.34 -16.19
N ASN A 776 -7.67 9.41 -17.08
CA ASN A 776 -8.60 8.50 -17.72
C ASN A 776 -9.17 7.46 -16.74
N PHE A 777 -8.48 7.12 -15.64
CA PHE A 777 -8.99 6.21 -14.61
C PHE A 777 -10.35 6.63 -14.04
N GLY A 778 -10.57 7.94 -13.86
CA GLY A 778 -11.80 8.47 -13.25
C GLY A 778 -12.81 9.07 -14.22
N LEU A 779 -12.37 9.51 -15.41
CA LEU A 779 -13.18 10.34 -16.30
C LEU A 779 -13.52 9.68 -17.65
N PHE A 780 -12.86 8.57 -17.99
CA PHE A 780 -13.18 7.79 -19.18
C PHE A 780 -14.56 7.10 -19.03
N PRO A 781 -15.41 7.04 -20.08
CA PRO A 781 -15.18 7.48 -21.45
C PRO A 781 -15.62 8.93 -21.76
N VAL A 782 -16.18 9.65 -20.79
CA VAL A 782 -16.77 10.99 -20.98
C VAL A 782 -15.71 12.02 -21.35
N PHE A 783 -14.60 12.03 -20.61
CA PHE A 783 -13.42 12.84 -20.93
C PHE A 783 -12.23 11.91 -21.17
N ILE A 784 -11.48 12.20 -22.22
CA ILE A 784 -10.26 11.47 -22.55
C ILE A 784 -9.13 12.49 -22.63
N TYR A 785 -8.09 12.28 -21.83
CA TYR A 785 -6.81 12.96 -22.00
C TYR A 785 -5.90 12.09 -22.87
N SER A 786 -5.45 12.66 -23.99
CA SER A 786 -4.44 12.07 -24.86
C SER A 786 -3.28 13.06 -24.96
N PRO A 787 -2.07 12.71 -24.48
CA PRO A 787 -0.90 13.56 -24.66
C PRO A 787 -0.57 13.67 -26.15
N HIS A 788 -0.10 14.86 -26.58
CA HIS A 788 0.39 15.12 -27.93
C HIS A 788 1.83 14.66 -28.11
#